data_AF-A0A2E1JEZ9-F1
#
_entry.id   AF-A0A2E1JEZ9-F1
#
_cell.length_a   1.000
_cell.length_b   1.000
_cell.length_c   1.000
_cell.angle_alpha   90.00
_cell.angle_beta   90.00
_cell.angle_gamma   90.00
#
_symmetry.space_group_name_H-M   'P 1'
#
loop_
_entity.id
_entity.type
_entity.pdbx_description
1 polymer ?
#
loop_
_entity_poly.entity_id
_entity_poly.type
_entity_poly.pdbx_seq_one_letter_code
_entity_poly.pdbx_strand_id
1 'polypeptide(L)'
;SNEGGIWNGEYCEFPEYEEEWDEEQWCSDEGGTWDGTSCEFPYEEWDEEQWCSDEGGTWDGEMCSFPWDGDDNYDDGSIWSAPDEETCLQRGGIWTQEEGWGYCSEEWQDDGSIWSAPDEATCNERGGQWLQEEDWGYCWEDSGEVWDARDQATCNERGGTWEPDDGYCYEEWAPDYDDGSIWSAPDEATCSERGGQWLQEEDWGYCWEDSGEVWDARDEATCNERDGIWELADPQDPQNSDGWCMSEWDEANYEPAGEYNELTGCWIEAYEDGSVYESCDDGSGSWFDPLTGETQTWSPATYDAESGCTTQTYNGFTETWCEDGTSYWEDEEGGVNISSYDEERGCWTDTYADGSSSVYCEDGFSSYTDANGNTETWAAPEINVDPATGCTIEVFDDWTNTWCPNGDSSWEDADGTRGSYNAQTGCSETFYPDGGQDTWCEDGSGSFTNPDGETDSWGATEYDSETGCYTQVYSDGSSTWCDDGTSIWTDEFGNSSTYTYDEELGCGTEVFDDGAISTWCEDGSGTWIDPEGNVETWTAPVITIDEATGCTTEEYDTGEIWTWCEDGTTTFTDIDGNTDSWTPPQEEIREDGAIVLTYDDGTVEIINPDGSLRLTWPDGTWFEEEFMEDGSLVQRYSDGSTYVEFADGTSKYTDPYGQTSRTISIGEGDSLGWVTQYDDGSTYTEYENGRASYTDPSGFSVEIIVDPETGVRTETSSDGTVIREAPDGSFSVIYPDGTRDSGVYNPDGDLVMTYADGSSSIVREDGSETFTDPYGITTIVTYDEEGRRTEISSDGWTSTTSPDGSSIRVTYPDGYVENTVISSDGSYVTTGSDGSSIRYDAETQQTTFADPSGSIEVLRVDQDGNEVLTNSNGETIEFNPLANTSSFIDAEGNMQISERTENGGYLITLEDGTVLELDPTGKPLNSDTAIKETDSTLSIDWEANSISGNAVGNVEWDKETNTLSSWTLEDNTFRKLDIDDDGSLTVEVDGETFKYDPATGVTGVNDIFYELGETIINTSGAGSATISEDGMTFTVDYDGVSATAVTGATGVTVEIDGEIYEFSY
;
A
#
# COMPACT_ATOMS: atom_id res chain seq x y z
N SER A 1 -4.87 -60.78 1.48
CA SER A 1 -5.08 -61.71 2.61
C SER A 1 -3.74 -62.08 3.22
N ASN A 2 -3.35 -61.44 4.33
CA ASN A 2 -2.57 -62.00 5.44
C ASN A 2 -2.14 -60.86 6.38
N GLU A 3 -3.01 -60.44 7.29
CA GLU A 3 -2.57 -59.83 8.56
C GLU A 3 -3.41 -60.44 9.69
N GLY A 4 -2.73 -61.11 10.61
CA GLY A 4 -3.30 -62.11 11.52
C GLY A 4 -3.87 -61.54 12.81
N GLY A 5 -4.93 -60.74 12.74
CA GLY A 5 -5.71 -60.32 13.92
C GLY A 5 -6.71 -61.39 14.38
N ILE A 6 -6.87 -61.58 15.70
CA ILE A 6 -7.94 -62.44 16.25
C ILE A 6 -9.16 -61.55 16.59
N TRP A 7 -10.24 -61.73 15.82
CA TRP A 7 -11.51 -61.04 15.99
C TRP A 7 -12.32 -61.58 17.18
N ASN A 8 -12.65 -60.74 18.17
CA ASN A 8 -13.38 -61.17 19.37
C ASN A 8 -14.90 -60.85 19.36
N GLY A 9 -15.40 -60.25 18.28
CA GLY A 9 -16.83 -60.00 18.07
C GLY A 9 -17.26 -58.54 18.21
N GLU A 10 -16.39 -57.63 18.68
CA GLU A 10 -16.63 -56.17 18.64
C GLU A 10 -15.40 -55.36 18.14
N TYR A 11 -14.16 -55.86 18.21
CA TYR A 11 -12.98 -55.27 17.55
C TYR A 11 -11.84 -56.30 17.33
N CYS A 12 -10.81 -55.91 16.55
CA CYS A 12 -9.56 -56.67 16.35
C CYS A 12 -8.55 -56.34 17.47
N GLU A 13 -8.02 -57.35 18.16
CA GLU A 13 -6.91 -57.18 19.12
C GLU A 13 -5.60 -57.71 18.52
N PHE A 14 -4.53 -56.91 18.59
CA PHE A 14 -3.16 -57.25 18.21
C PHE A 14 -2.26 -57.34 19.47
N PRO A 15 -1.26 -58.25 19.51
CA PRO A 15 -0.41 -58.42 20.68
C PRO A 15 0.70 -57.35 20.77
N GLU A 16 0.84 -56.71 21.93
CA GLU A 16 1.96 -55.83 22.28
C GLU A 16 3.29 -56.61 22.31
N TYR A 17 4.31 -56.05 21.67
CA TYR A 17 5.72 -56.43 21.83
C TYR A 17 6.42 -55.34 22.67
N GLU A 18 6.84 -55.69 23.89
CA GLU A 18 7.85 -54.93 24.64
C GLU A 18 9.24 -55.38 24.16
N GLU A 19 10.00 -54.49 23.52
CA GLU A 19 11.46 -54.61 23.41
C GLU A 19 12.10 -53.63 24.41
N GLU A 20 12.87 -54.18 25.36
CA GLU A 20 13.67 -53.42 26.31
C GLU A 20 14.78 -52.65 25.55
N TRP A 21 14.72 -51.32 25.60
CA TRP A 21 15.75 -50.40 25.13
C TRP A 21 17.05 -50.55 25.93
N ASP A 22 18.20 -50.64 25.24
CA ASP A 22 19.53 -50.65 25.85
C ASP A 22 20.17 -49.24 25.78
N GLU A 23 19.95 -48.46 26.84
CA GLU A 23 20.36 -47.05 26.94
C GLU A 23 21.89 -46.83 26.85
N GLU A 24 22.71 -47.85 27.12
CA GLU A 24 24.18 -47.77 27.05
C GLU A 24 24.70 -47.82 25.60
N GLN A 25 24.00 -48.53 24.72
CA GLN A 25 24.37 -48.68 23.31
C GLN A 25 24.05 -47.39 22.52
N TRP A 26 22.88 -46.81 22.74
CA TRP A 26 22.46 -45.54 22.15
C TRP A 26 23.40 -44.38 22.51
N CYS A 27 23.82 -44.29 23.79
CA CYS A 27 24.73 -43.24 24.26
C CYS A 27 26.09 -43.21 23.55
N SER A 28 26.61 -44.39 23.17
CA SER A 28 27.91 -44.48 22.49
C SER A 28 27.81 -44.21 20.99
N ASP A 29 26.69 -44.55 20.35
CA ASP A 29 26.47 -44.35 18.92
C ASP A 29 26.24 -42.86 18.58
N GLU A 30 25.68 -42.08 19.51
CA GLU A 30 25.48 -40.63 19.41
C GLU A 30 26.68 -39.77 19.86
N GLY A 31 27.78 -40.39 20.32
CA GLY A 31 29.01 -39.67 20.69
C GLY A 31 29.10 -39.14 22.14
N GLY A 32 28.27 -39.65 23.05
CA GLY A 32 28.24 -39.29 24.46
C GLY A 32 29.08 -40.22 25.36
N THR A 33 29.20 -39.86 26.63
CA THR A 33 29.89 -40.67 27.65
C THR A 33 28.89 -41.16 28.69
N TRP A 34 28.69 -42.48 28.78
CA TRP A 34 27.76 -43.11 29.73
C TRP A 34 28.39 -43.23 31.13
N ASP A 35 27.68 -42.75 32.17
CA ASP A 35 28.18 -42.77 33.56
C ASP A 35 27.63 -43.93 34.42
N GLY A 36 26.76 -44.77 33.83
CA GLY A 36 26.07 -45.89 34.48
C GLY A 36 24.63 -45.58 34.93
N THR A 37 24.17 -44.34 34.74
CA THR A 37 22.78 -43.90 35.02
C THR A 37 22.23 -42.89 34.01
N SER A 38 23.09 -42.15 33.30
CA SER A 38 22.70 -41.23 32.23
C SER A 38 23.82 -41.02 31.22
N CYS A 39 23.46 -40.55 30.02
CA CYS A 39 24.39 -40.23 28.94
C CYS A 39 24.79 -38.74 29.00
N GLU A 40 26.09 -38.44 29.08
CA GLU A 40 26.60 -37.06 29.09
C GLU A 40 27.39 -36.75 27.82
N PHE A 41 26.92 -35.75 27.06
CA PHE A 41 27.61 -35.21 25.88
C PHE A 41 28.40 -33.94 26.26
N PRO A 42 29.57 -33.69 25.65
CA PRO A 42 30.29 -32.44 25.88
C PRO A 42 29.57 -31.29 25.16
N TYR A 43 28.88 -30.45 25.93
CA TYR A 43 28.33 -29.17 25.49
C TYR A 43 29.46 -28.20 25.05
N GLU A 44 29.38 -27.68 23.83
CA GLU A 44 29.70 -26.26 23.58
C GLU A 44 28.36 -25.51 23.61
N GLU A 45 28.30 -24.45 24.40
CA GLU A 45 27.10 -23.65 24.66
C GLU A 45 26.56 -23.07 23.35
N TRP A 46 25.33 -23.43 23.01
CA TRP A 46 24.49 -22.76 22.01
C TRP A 46 24.06 -21.40 22.56
N ASP A 47 24.06 -20.40 21.68
CA ASP A 47 23.67 -19.03 21.98
C ASP A 47 22.30 -18.79 21.34
N GLU A 48 21.23 -18.95 22.13
CA GLU A 48 19.82 -18.86 21.69
C GLU A 48 19.46 -17.48 21.12
N GLU A 49 20.23 -16.45 21.48
CA GLU A 49 20.14 -15.07 20.98
C GLU A 49 20.63 -14.94 19.52
N GLN A 50 21.61 -15.75 19.13
CA GLN A 50 22.23 -15.71 17.80
C GLN A 50 21.28 -16.32 16.74
N TRP A 51 20.57 -17.39 17.09
CA TRP A 51 19.59 -18.04 16.20
C TRP A 51 18.35 -17.16 15.99
N CYS A 52 17.88 -16.46 17.03
CA CYS A 52 16.72 -15.57 16.93
C CYS A 52 16.98 -14.37 15.99
N SER A 53 18.20 -13.82 16.02
CA SER A 53 18.60 -12.73 15.13
C SER A 53 18.84 -13.18 13.68
N ASP A 54 19.31 -14.41 13.45
CA ASP A 54 19.57 -14.92 12.10
C ASP A 54 18.27 -15.24 11.33
N GLU A 55 17.16 -15.50 12.02
CA GLU A 55 15.83 -15.79 11.46
C GLU A 55 14.87 -14.57 11.47
N GLY A 56 15.35 -13.39 11.89
CA GLY A 56 14.56 -12.14 11.84
C GLY A 56 13.56 -11.93 12.99
N GLY A 57 13.74 -12.63 14.12
CA GLY A 57 12.90 -12.49 15.32
C GLY A 57 13.56 -11.63 16.39
N THR A 58 12.76 -11.11 17.31
CA THR A 58 13.25 -10.38 18.50
C THR A 58 13.29 -11.31 19.70
N TRP A 59 14.44 -11.38 20.37
CA TRP A 59 14.70 -12.26 21.52
C TRP A 59 14.49 -11.50 22.83
N ASP A 60 13.59 -11.95 23.70
CA ASP A 60 13.27 -11.28 24.98
C ASP A 60 14.08 -11.80 26.20
N GLY A 61 14.97 -12.76 25.95
CA GLY A 61 15.81 -13.38 26.99
C GLY A 61 15.27 -14.68 27.58
N GLU A 62 14.04 -15.09 27.26
CA GLU A 62 13.52 -16.45 27.52
C GLU A 62 12.92 -17.13 26.27
N MET A 63 12.50 -16.38 25.23
CA MET A 63 11.97 -16.92 23.96
C MET A 63 12.14 -15.96 22.75
N CYS A 64 12.01 -16.52 21.54
CA CYS A 64 12.15 -15.82 20.26
C CYS A 64 10.77 -15.56 19.64
N SER A 65 10.51 -14.31 19.21
CA SER A 65 9.23 -13.89 18.64
C SER A 65 9.42 -13.38 17.21
N PHE A 66 8.63 -13.90 16.27
CA PHE A 66 8.63 -13.51 14.86
C PHE A 66 7.28 -12.86 14.47
N PRO A 67 7.25 -11.94 13.48
CA PRO A 67 5.99 -11.43 12.95
C PRO A 67 5.29 -12.57 12.20
N TRP A 68 4.00 -12.76 12.47
CA TRP A 68 3.19 -13.81 11.87
C TRP A 68 2.88 -13.51 10.40
N ASP A 69 3.27 -14.43 9.50
CA ASP A 69 2.75 -14.51 8.13
C ASP A 69 1.58 -15.51 8.07
N GLY A 70 0.45 -15.06 7.51
CA GLY A 70 -0.73 -15.89 7.26
C GLY A 70 -1.60 -15.34 6.12
N ASP A 71 -1.49 -16.01 4.97
CA ASP A 71 -2.36 -16.12 3.78
C ASP A 71 -2.86 -14.86 3.01
N ASP A 72 -2.43 -14.83 1.74
CA ASP A 72 -3.10 -14.41 0.51
C ASP A 72 -4.06 -13.21 0.53
N ASN A 73 -3.48 -12.01 0.35
CA ASN A 73 -4.10 -10.97 -0.47
C ASN A 73 -3.00 -10.20 -1.21
N TYR A 74 -3.04 -10.23 -2.54
CA TYR A 74 -2.17 -9.40 -3.35
C TYR A 74 -2.57 -7.95 -3.15
N ASP A 75 -1.77 -7.25 -2.36
CA ASP A 75 -1.92 -5.82 -2.17
C ASP A 75 -1.24 -5.07 -3.33
N ASP A 76 -2.05 -4.57 -4.27
CA ASP A 76 -1.58 -3.83 -5.44
C ASP A 76 -1.40 -2.32 -5.18
N GLY A 77 -1.57 -1.90 -3.92
CA GLY A 77 -1.46 -0.50 -3.49
C GLY A 77 -2.76 0.29 -3.64
N SER A 78 -3.85 -0.31 -4.13
CA SER A 78 -5.17 0.32 -4.22
C SER A 78 -5.96 0.21 -2.91
N ILE A 79 -7.08 0.92 -2.84
CA ILE A 79 -8.01 0.86 -1.70
C ILE A 79 -8.64 -0.54 -1.58
N TRP A 80 -8.90 -1.20 -2.71
CA TRP A 80 -9.66 -2.45 -2.79
C TRP A 80 -8.85 -3.69 -2.41
N SER A 81 -7.53 -3.58 -2.38
CA SER A 81 -6.59 -4.64 -2.02
C SER A 81 -6.07 -4.54 -0.58
N ALA A 82 -6.60 -3.60 0.22
CA ALA A 82 -6.19 -3.40 1.60
C ALA A 82 -6.49 -4.67 2.44
N PRO A 83 -5.46 -5.28 3.07
CA PRO A 83 -5.63 -6.54 3.79
C PRO A 83 -6.28 -6.38 5.17
N ASP A 84 -6.27 -5.17 5.72
CA ASP A 84 -6.81 -4.85 7.04
C ASP A 84 -7.42 -3.44 7.10
N GLU A 85 -8.13 -3.18 8.20
CA GLU A 85 -8.83 -1.92 8.46
C GLU A 85 -7.86 -0.72 8.52
N GLU A 86 -6.66 -0.91 9.04
CA GLU A 86 -5.67 0.16 9.17
C GLU A 86 -5.14 0.60 7.79
N THR A 87 -4.84 -0.37 6.92
CA THR A 87 -4.39 -0.13 5.54
C THR A 87 -5.50 0.46 4.67
N CYS A 88 -6.75 0.02 4.90
CA CYS A 88 -7.94 0.58 4.23
C CYS A 88 -8.14 2.05 4.59
N LEU A 89 -8.01 2.40 5.88
CA LEU A 89 -8.14 3.76 6.38
C LEU A 89 -6.96 4.65 5.98
N GLN A 90 -5.73 4.13 5.95
CA GLN A 90 -4.55 4.86 5.44
C GLN A 90 -4.64 5.19 3.95
N ARG A 91 -5.45 4.45 3.19
CA ARG A 91 -5.67 4.65 1.75
C ARG A 91 -6.98 5.36 1.41
N GLY A 92 -7.76 5.76 2.41
CA GLY A 92 -9.00 6.54 2.22
C GLY A 92 -10.25 5.74 1.86
N GLY A 93 -10.27 4.42 2.14
CA GLY A 93 -11.46 3.58 1.97
C GLY A 93 -12.23 3.33 3.28
N ILE A 94 -13.42 2.75 3.16
CA ILE A 94 -14.24 2.35 4.31
C ILE A 94 -14.16 0.83 4.47
N TRP A 95 -13.77 0.39 5.68
CA TRP A 95 -13.69 -1.04 6.01
C TRP A 95 -15.04 -1.55 6.48
N THR A 96 -15.55 -2.60 5.83
CA THR A 96 -16.79 -3.27 6.26
C THR A 96 -16.48 -4.68 6.74
N GLN A 97 -16.87 -4.98 7.98
CA GLN A 97 -16.63 -6.29 8.60
C GLN A 97 -17.92 -7.09 8.74
N GLU A 98 -17.95 -8.29 8.16
CA GLU A 98 -18.99 -9.30 8.39
C GLU A 98 -18.38 -10.55 9.03
N GLU A 99 -19.21 -11.44 9.61
CA GLU A 99 -18.74 -12.62 10.37
C GLU A 99 -17.82 -13.54 9.55
N GLY A 100 -16.51 -13.30 9.61
CA GLY A 100 -15.44 -14.18 9.10
C GLY A 100 -14.47 -13.55 8.09
N TRP A 101 -14.71 -12.33 7.58
CA TRP A 101 -13.77 -11.57 6.75
C TRP A 101 -14.18 -10.08 6.67
N GLY A 102 -13.27 -9.20 6.26
CA GLY A 102 -13.56 -7.80 5.93
C GLY A 102 -13.07 -7.45 4.53
N TYR A 103 -13.64 -6.40 3.93
CA TYR A 103 -13.14 -5.85 2.67
C TYR A 103 -13.27 -4.33 2.68
N CYS A 104 -12.41 -3.68 1.89
CA CYS A 104 -12.33 -2.24 1.76
C CYS A 104 -13.05 -1.78 0.48
N SER A 105 -13.85 -0.72 0.56
CA SER A 105 -14.55 -0.17 -0.60
C SER A 105 -14.48 1.35 -0.68
N GLU A 106 -14.44 1.89 -1.91
CA GLU A 106 -14.77 3.30 -2.15
C GLU A 106 -16.29 3.49 -2.14
N GLU A 107 -16.70 4.66 -1.67
CA GLU A 107 -18.09 5.05 -1.65
C GLU A 107 -18.58 5.31 -3.08
N TRP A 108 -19.52 4.48 -3.58
CA TRP A 108 -20.33 4.88 -4.73
C TRP A 108 -21.23 6.02 -4.26
N GLN A 109 -20.75 7.26 -4.37
CA GLN A 109 -21.53 8.42 -3.96
C GLN A 109 -22.68 8.62 -4.94
N ASP A 110 -23.82 8.11 -4.51
CA ASP A 110 -25.08 8.75 -4.79
C ASP A 110 -24.98 10.20 -4.27
N ASP A 111 -24.59 11.13 -5.15
CA ASP A 111 -24.26 12.55 -4.85
C ASP A 111 -25.43 13.39 -4.27
N GLY A 112 -26.46 12.72 -3.75
CA GLY A 112 -27.69 13.31 -3.20
C GLY A 112 -28.57 13.97 -4.24
N SER A 113 -28.11 14.10 -5.49
CA SER A 113 -28.84 14.78 -6.55
C SER A 113 -29.99 13.93 -7.06
N ILE A 114 -30.90 14.58 -7.77
CA ILE A 114 -31.98 13.90 -8.48
C ILE A 114 -31.40 12.97 -9.57
N TRP A 115 -30.21 13.23 -10.12
CA TRP A 115 -29.71 12.57 -11.33
C TRP A 115 -28.95 11.26 -11.08
N SER A 116 -28.49 11.07 -9.84
CA SER A 116 -27.77 9.90 -9.32
C SER A 116 -28.69 8.88 -8.65
N ALA A 117 -29.99 9.19 -8.50
CA ALA A 117 -30.96 8.34 -7.83
C ALA A 117 -30.98 6.91 -8.43
N PRO A 118 -30.67 5.86 -7.64
CA PRO A 118 -30.45 4.51 -8.14
C PRO A 118 -31.77 3.78 -8.48
N ASP A 119 -32.90 4.28 -7.96
CA ASP A 119 -34.22 3.70 -8.21
C ASP A 119 -35.36 4.72 -8.17
N GLU A 120 -36.55 4.27 -8.61
CA GLU A 120 -37.77 5.08 -8.69
C GLU A 120 -38.22 5.62 -7.33
N ALA A 121 -37.97 4.93 -6.22
CA ALA A 121 -38.39 5.39 -4.90
C ALA A 121 -37.49 6.55 -4.42
N THR A 122 -36.17 6.40 -4.54
CA THR A 122 -35.18 7.43 -4.19
C THR A 122 -35.34 8.68 -5.06
N CYS A 123 -35.61 8.50 -6.36
CA CYS A 123 -35.92 9.59 -7.28
C CYS A 123 -37.13 10.45 -6.84
N ASN A 124 -38.20 9.78 -6.39
CA ASN A 124 -39.42 10.44 -5.95
C ASN A 124 -39.29 11.07 -4.55
N GLU A 125 -38.46 10.49 -3.66
CA GLU A 125 -38.14 11.09 -2.35
C GLU A 125 -37.31 12.37 -2.49
N ARG A 126 -36.45 12.44 -3.51
CA ARG A 126 -35.63 13.61 -3.83
C ARG A 126 -36.31 14.65 -4.73
N GLY A 127 -37.61 14.47 -5.04
CA GLY A 127 -38.41 15.45 -5.78
C GLY A 127 -38.30 15.38 -7.31
N GLY A 128 -37.60 14.39 -7.87
CA GLY A 128 -37.49 14.14 -9.31
C GLY A 128 -38.62 13.26 -9.87
N GLN A 129 -38.66 13.11 -11.20
CA GLN A 129 -39.57 12.17 -11.88
C GLN A 129 -38.79 11.03 -12.56
N TRP A 130 -39.19 9.78 -12.31
CA TRP A 130 -38.53 8.60 -12.87
C TRP A 130 -38.98 8.29 -14.31
N LEU A 131 -38.02 8.09 -15.21
CA LEU A 131 -38.27 7.69 -16.60
C LEU A 131 -37.66 6.31 -16.85
N GLN A 132 -38.53 5.32 -17.11
CA GLN A 132 -38.16 3.93 -17.32
C GLN A 132 -38.03 3.60 -18.82
N GLU A 133 -36.89 3.05 -19.23
CA GLU A 133 -36.67 2.48 -20.56
C GLU A 133 -36.20 1.01 -20.48
N GLU A 134 -37.10 0.10 -20.87
CA GLU A 134 -36.89 -1.36 -21.01
C GLU A 134 -36.14 -2.04 -19.85
N ASP A 135 -34.81 -1.95 -19.76
CA ASP A 135 -33.96 -2.63 -18.78
C ASP A 135 -33.19 -1.69 -17.82
N TRP A 136 -33.36 -0.37 -17.91
CA TRP A 136 -32.83 0.61 -16.95
C TRP A 136 -33.72 1.87 -16.88
N GLY A 137 -33.48 2.74 -15.90
CA GLY A 137 -34.23 3.99 -15.73
C GLY A 137 -33.32 5.09 -15.20
N TYR A 138 -33.74 6.34 -15.36
CA TYR A 138 -33.02 7.49 -14.81
C TYR A 138 -34.01 8.56 -14.33
N CYS A 139 -33.55 9.37 -13.40
CA CYS A 139 -34.33 10.39 -12.72
C CYS A 139 -33.96 11.79 -13.21
N TRP A 140 -34.94 12.70 -13.29
CA TRP A 140 -34.72 14.06 -13.78
C TRP A 140 -35.61 15.08 -13.06
N GLU A 141 -35.16 16.34 -13.00
CA GLU A 141 -35.87 17.41 -12.30
C GLU A 141 -36.69 18.28 -13.26
N ASP A 142 -37.95 18.52 -12.89
CA ASP A 142 -38.87 19.38 -13.62
C ASP A 142 -39.03 20.70 -12.86
N SER A 143 -38.29 21.74 -13.28
CA SER A 143 -38.20 23.04 -12.59
C SER A 143 -39.52 23.81 -12.49
N GLY A 144 -40.60 23.31 -13.10
CA GLY A 144 -41.89 24.00 -13.18
C GLY A 144 -41.93 25.10 -14.23
N GLU A 145 -40.80 25.43 -14.85
CA GLU A 145 -40.68 26.38 -15.95
C GLU A 145 -41.31 25.83 -17.23
N VAL A 146 -41.63 26.75 -18.14
CA VAL A 146 -42.28 26.43 -19.41
C VAL A 146 -41.39 25.55 -20.29
N TRP A 147 -40.08 25.79 -20.29
CA TRP A 147 -39.12 25.17 -21.21
C TRP A 147 -38.82 23.70 -20.89
N ASP A 148 -39.05 23.29 -19.64
CA ASP A 148 -38.81 21.92 -19.16
C ASP A 148 -40.00 20.99 -19.40
N ALA A 149 -41.12 21.52 -19.89
CA ALA A 149 -42.23 20.69 -20.33
C ALA A 149 -41.78 19.76 -21.48
N ARG A 150 -41.92 18.45 -21.31
CA ARG A 150 -41.57 17.43 -22.33
C ARG A 150 -42.76 16.91 -23.13
N ASP A 151 -43.97 17.38 -22.81
CA ASP A 151 -45.16 17.09 -23.58
C ASP A 151 -46.05 18.32 -23.77
N GLN A 152 -46.86 18.24 -24.83
CA GLN A 152 -47.72 19.35 -25.25
C GLN A 152 -48.76 19.75 -24.20
N ALA A 153 -49.25 18.83 -23.37
CA ALA A 153 -50.26 19.18 -22.37
C ALA A 153 -49.65 20.02 -21.24
N THR A 154 -48.50 19.57 -20.72
CA THR A 154 -47.75 20.24 -19.65
C THR A 154 -47.25 21.62 -20.08
N CYS A 155 -46.74 21.75 -21.32
CA CYS A 155 -46.31 23.01 -21.91
C CYS A 155 -47.44 24.07 -21.96
N ASN A 156 -48.65 23.65 -22.36
CA ASN A 156 -49.79 24.55 -22.43
C ASN A 156 -50.36 24.90 -21.04
N GLU A 157 -50.22 24.01 -20.05
CA GLU A 157 -50.69 24.24 -18.69
C GLU A 157 -49.82 25.28 -17.96
N ARG A 158 -48.53 25.37 -18.34
CA ARG A 158 -47.56 26.32 -17.82
C ARG A 158 -47.49 27.66 -18.55
N GLY A 159 -48.30 27.86 -19.60
CA GLY A 159 -48.38 29.15 -20.31
C GLY A 159 -47.48 29.27 -21.54
N GLY A 160 -46.73 28.22 -21.89
CA GLY A 160 -45.88 28.17 -23.07
C GLY A 160 -46.54 27.72 -24.36
N THR A 161 -45.80 27.83 -25.45
CA THR A 161 -46.19 27.34 -26.78
C THR A 161 -45.34 26.12 -27.18
N TRP A 162 -46.00 25.02 -27.54
CA TRP A 162 -45.34 23.75 -27.91
C TRP A 162 -44.95 23.71 -29.39
N GLU A 163 -43.69 23.38 -29.70
CA GLU A 163 -43.22 23.16 -31.08
C GLU A 163 -43.17 21.64 -31.41
N PRO A 164 -44.12 21.13 -32.20
CA PRO A 164 -44.30 19.69 -32.38
C PRO A 164 -43.27 18.99 -33.27
N ASP A 165 -42.48 19.72 -34.05
CA ASP A 165 -41.47 19.13 -34.94
C ASP A 165 -40.14 18.84 -34.22
N ASP A 166 -39.81 19.61 -33.17
CA ASP A 166 -38.53 19.50 -32.43
C ASP A 166 -38.70 19.13 -30.95
N GLY A 167 -39.93 19.10 -30.42
CA GLY A 167 -40.24 18.50 -29.11
C GLY A 167 -39.84 19.34 -27.89
N TYR A 168 -39.96 20.67 -27.96
CA TYR A 168 -39.74 21.57 -26.81
C TYR A 168 -40.74 22.74 -26.76
N CYS A 169 -40.78 23.44 -25.62
CA CYS A 169 -41.75 24.48 -25.26
C CYS A 169 -41.09 25.85 -25.00
N TYR A 170 -41.78 26.97 -25.26
CA TYR A 170 -41.21 28.34 -25.11
C TYR A 170 -42.21 29.47 -24.74
N GLU A 171 -41.72 30.59 -24.17
CA GLU A 171 -42.49 31.82 -23.79
C GLU A 171 -42.20 33.07 -24.65
N GLU A 172 -43.13 34.05 -24.70
CA GLU A 172 -43.05 35.32 -25.47
C GLU A 172 -43.08 36.56 -24.55
N TRP A 173 -42.05 37.42 -24.62
CA TRP A 173 -41.67 38.53 -23.70
C TRP A 173 -42.71 39.65 -23.37
N ALA A 174 -42.79 40.09 -22.10
CA ALA A 174 -43.37 41.38 -21.61
C ALA A 174 -42.71 41.90 -20.29
N PRO A 175 -42.77 43.21 -19.93
CA PRO A 175 -41.91 43.84 -18.91
C PRO A 175 -42.57 44.01 -17.53
N ASP A 176 -41.94 43.52 -16.46
CA ASP A 176 -42.43 43.60 -15.07
C ASP A 176 -41.41 44.30 -14.14
N TYR A 177 -41.72 45.52 -13.70
CA TYR A 177 -41.18 46.14 -12.47
C TYR A 177 -42.20 47.17 -11.93
N ASP A 178 -43.36 46.71 -11.45
CA ASP A 178 -44.30 47.52 -10.64
C ASP A 178 -44.75 46.68 -9.43
N ASP A 179 -44.17 46.96 -8.26
CA ASP A 179 -44.45 46.24 -7.00
C ASP A 179 -45.71 46.76 -6.26
N GLY A 180 -46.44 47.72 -6.84
CA GLY A 180 -47.65 48.27 -6.26
C GLY A 180 -47.45 49.42 -5.25
N SER A 181 -46.21 49.78 -4.90
CA SER A 181 -45.89 50.91 -4.02
C SER A 181 -46.00 52.29 -4.70
N ILE A 182 -45.96 53.38 -3.93
CA ILE A 182 -45.91 54.75 -4.52
C ILE A 182 -44.67 54.91 -5.41
N TRP A 183 -43.55 54.32 -5.01
CA TRP A 183 -42.22 54.55 -5.59
C TRP A 183 -41.99 53.80 -6.90
N SER A 184 -42.73 52.72 -7.14
CA SER A 184 -42.68 51.88 -8.35
C SER A 184 -43.76 52.24 -9.38
N ALA A 185 -44.51 53.32 -9.16
CA ALA A 185 -45.56 53.75 -10.08
C ALA A 185 -44.97 54.08 -11.48
N PRO A 186 -45.35 53.36 -12.56
CA PRO A 186 -44.70 53.49 -13.86
C PRO A 186 -45.12 54.76 -14.62
N ASP A 187 -46.14 55.48 -14.14
CA ASP A 187 -46.62 56.72 -14.75
C ASP A 187 -47.27 57.68 -13.74
N GLU A 188 -47.39 58.95 -14.17
CA GLU A 188 -47.99 60.07 -13.41
C GLU A 188 -49.42 59.75 -12.91
N ALA A 189 -50.19 58.96 -13.67
CA ALA A 189 -51.56 58.63 -13.32
C ALA A 189 -51.60 57.63 -12.15
N THR A 190 -50.72 56.63 -12.19
CA THR A 190 -50.57 55.61 -11.16
C THR A 190 -49.99 56.20 -9.88
N CYS A 191 -49.02 57.12 -10.01
CA CYS A 191 -48.47 57.90 -8.90
C CYS A 191 -49.55 58.73 -8.18
N SER A 192 -50.40 59.42 -8.96
CA SER A 192 -51.48 60.24 -8.43
C SER A 192 -52.61 59.42 -7.79
N GLU A 193 -52.90 58.21 -8.30
CA GLU A 193 -53.86 57.29 -7.67
C GLU A 193 -53.34 56.70 -6.36
N ARG A 194 -52.02 56.49 -6.26
CA ARG A 194 -51.36 55.95 -5.05
C ARG A 194 -51.06 57.01 -4.00
N GLY A 195 -51.24 58.29 -4.31
CA GLY A 195 -51.18 59.41 -3.34
C GLY A 195 -49.88 60.21 -3.34
N GLY A 196 -48.95 59.91 -4.25
CA GLY A 196 -47.67 60.61 -4.41
C GLY A 196 -47.74 61.78 -5.39
N GLN A 197 -46.65 62.55 -5.46
CA GLN A 197 -46.47 63.62 -6.44
C GLN A 197 -45.46 63.19 -7.51
N TRP A 198 -45.78 63.44 -8.78
CA TRP A 198 -44.94 63.06 -9.91
C TRP A 198 -43.99 64.20 -10.30
N LEU A 199 -42.69 63.88 -10.40
CA LEU A 199 -41.68 64.78 -10.94
C LEU A 199 -41.15 64.24 -12.26
N GLN A 200 -41.17 65.08 -13.31
CA GLN A 200 -40.81 64.69 -14.67
C GLN A 200 -39.50 65.35 -15.08
N GLU A 201 -38.50 64.56 -15.46
CA GLU A 201 -37.24 65.03 -16.01
C GLU A 201 -36.95 64.38 -17.37
N GLU A 202 -37.04 65.19 -18.42
CA GLU A 202 -36.75 64.84 -19.81
C GLU A 202 -37.36 63.49 -20.26
N ASP A 203 -36.61 62.39 -20.19
CA ASP A 203 -36.97 61.08 -20.73
C ASP A 203 -37.44 60.06 -19.67
N TRP A 204 -37.51 60.45 -18.39
CA TRP A 204 -38.08 59.61 -17.31
C TRP A 204 -38.74 60.46 -16.21
N GLY A 205 -39.43 59.82 -15.28
CA GLY A 205 -40.08 60.49 -14.15
C GLY A 205 -40.24 59.53 -12.99
N TYR A 206 -40.38 60.06 -11.78
CA TYR A 206 -40.54 59.26 -10.56
C TYR A 206 -41.53 59.91 -9.60
N CYS A 207 -42.09 59.07 -8.72
CA CYS A 207 -43.14 59.42 -7.77
C CYS A 207 -42.58 59.48 -6.36
N TRP A 208 -42.97 60.48 -5.55
CA TRP A 208 -42.50 60.60 -4.15
C TRP A 208 -43.58 61.13 -3.19
N GLU A 209 -43.37 60.94 -1.88
CA GLU A 209 -44.24 61.39 -0.79
C GLU A 209 -43.55 62.42 0.11
N ASP A 210 -44.21 63.55 0.37
CA ASP A 210 -43.72 64.64 1.24
C ASP A 210 -44.21 64.42 2.68
N SER A 211 -43.30 64.11 3.61
CA SER A 211 -43.65 63.79 5.01
C SER A 211 -44.14 65.00 5.81
N GLY A 212 -43.96 66.22 5.30
CA GLY A 212 -44.29 67.46 6.00
C GLY A 212 -43.21 67.98 6.97
N GLU A 213 -42.12 67.24 7.16
CA GLU A 213 -40.98 67.63 8.01
C GLU A 213 -40.05 68.64 7.31
N VAL A 214 -39.24 69.34 8.10
CA VAL A 214 -38.39 70.46 7.63
C VAL A 214 -37.39 70.04 6.55
N TRP A 215 -36.80 68.87 6.70
CA TRP A 215 -35.71 68.34 5.87
C TRP A 215 -36.19 67.81 4.50
N ASP A 216 -37.49 67.56 4.35
CA ASP A 216 -38.11 67.12 3.10
C ASP A 216 -38.53 68.27 2.19
N ALA A 217 -38.34 69.52 2.64
CA ALA A 217 -38.50 70.68 1.78
C ALA A 217 -37.42 70.69 0.70
N ARG A 218 -37.83 70.62 -0.57
CA ARG A 218 -36.94 70.65 -1.75
C ARG A 218 -36.86 72.03 -2.42
N ASP A 219 -37.50 73.04 -1.83
CA ASP A 219 -37.37 74.44 -2.26
C ASP A 219 -37.35 75.41 -1.07
N GLU A 220 -36.73 76.58 -1.30
CA GLU A 220 -36.54 77.63 -0.30
C GLU A 220 -37.87 78.13 0.31
N ALA A 221 -38.97 78.16 -0.45
CA ALA A 221 -40.25 78.65 0.06
C ALA A 221 -40.87 77.64 1.04
N THR A 222 -40.80 76.35 0.73
CA THR A 222 -41.33 75.26 1.58
C THR A 222 -40.49 75.09 2.86
N CYS A 223 -39.17 75.24 2.78
CA CYS A 223 -38.26 75.18 3.94
C CYS A 223 -38.55 76.29 4.97
N ASN A 224 -38.75 77.52 4.47
CA ASN A 224 -39.08 78.67 5.32
C ASN A 224 -40.50 78.60 5.90
N GLU A 225 -41.45 77.92 5.25
CA GLU A 225 -42.79 77.69 5.81
C GLU A 225 -42.78 76.65 6.96
N ARG A 226 -41.74 75.81 7.03
CA ARG A 226 -41.56 74.77 8.06
C ARG A 226 -40.59 75.17 9.18
N ASP A 227 -40.31 76.47 9.33
CA ASP A 227 -39.36 77.02 10.33
C ASP A 227 -37.91 76.50 10.19
N GLY A 228 -37.52 76.00 9.01
CA GLY A 228 -36.15 75.62 8.68
C GLY A 228 -35.33 76.75 8.03
N ILE A 229 -34.01 76.60 8.00
CA ILE A 229 -33.09 77.54 7.35
C ILE A 229 -32.58 76.92 6.04
N TRP A 230 -32.78 77.64 4.92
CA TRP A 230 -32.31 77.23 3.59
C TRP A 230 -30.87 77.68 3.33
N GLU A 231 -29.97 76.74 3.12
CA GLU A 231 -28.57 77.00 2.73
C GLU A 231 -28.40 76.74 1.23
N LEU A 232 -27.73 77.68 0.53
CA LEU A 232 -27.37 77.52 -0.87
C LEU A 232 -25.99 76.83 -0.94
N ALA A 233 -25.88 75.79 -1.78
CA ALA A 233 -24.63 75.05 -1.96
C ALA A 233 -23.43 75.95 -2.38
N ASP A 234 -22.23 75.55 -1.94
CA ASP A 234 -20.96 76.23 -2.25
C ASP A 234 -20.74 76.32 -3.77
N PRO A 235 -20.47 77.52 -4.35
CA PRO A 235 -20.22 77.68 -5.78
C PRO A 235 -19.02 76.92 -6.37
N GLN A 236 -18.23 76.20 -5.56
CA GLN A 236 -17.04 75.46 -5.99
C GLN A 236 -17.26 73.95 -6.16
N ASP A 237 -18.44 73.42 -5.81
CA ASP A 237 -18.78 72.01 -6.02
C ASP A 237 -19.72 71.83 -7.23
N PRO A 238 -19.30 71.18 -8.33
CA PRO A 238 -20.14 70.98 -9.52
C PRO A 238 -21.22 69.89 -9.36
N GLN A 239 -21.25 69.13 -8.26
CA GLN A 239 -22.13 67.97 -8.11
C GLN A 239 -23.40 68.22 -7.28
N ASN A 240 -23.56 69.38 -6.65
CA ASN A 240 -24.76 69.66 -5.86
C ASN A 240 -25.37 71.04 -6.18
N SER A 241 -26.34 71.08 -7.10
CA SER A 241 -26.96 72.33 -7.55
C SER A 241 -28.19 72.78 -6.75
N ASP A 242 -28.69 71.95 -5.83
CA ASP A 242 -29.94 72.21 -5.13
C ASP A 242 -29.68 72.30 -3.62
N GLY A 243 -29.94 73.48 -3.03
CA GLY A 243 -29.73 73.73 -1.60
C GLY A 243 -30.56 72.83 -0.67
N TRP A 244 -30.26 72.85 0.63
CA TRP A 244 -30.93 72.01 1.63
C TRP A 244 -31.42 72.80 2.85
N CYS A 245 -32.33 72.21 3.65
CA CYS A 245 -33.03 72.82 4.78
C CYS A 245 -32.67 72.18 6.13
N MET A 246 -32.35 72.96 7.18
CA MET A 246 -31.95 72.43 8.52
C MET A 246 -32.67 73.03 9.76
N SER A 247 -32.59 72.36 10.94
CA SER A 247 -33.09 72.80 12.28
C SER A 247 -32.07 72.64 13.46
N GLU A 248 -32.13 73.48 14.51
CA GLU A 248 -31.24 73.45 15.72
C GLU A 248 -31.62 72.40 16.80
N TRP A 249 -30.63 71.76 17.44
CA TRP A 249 -30.76 70.81 18.58
C TRP A 249 -30.28 71.44 19.92
N ASP A 250 -30.92 71.11 21.05
CA ASP A 250 -30.70 71.72 22.39
C ASP A 250 -30.29 70.67 23.46
N GLU A 251 -29.15 70.88 24.11
CA GLU A 251 -28.38 69.93 24.94
C GLU A 251 -28.63 70.13 26.46
N ALA A 252 -29.78 69.68 26.99
CA ALA A 252 -30.15 70.01 28.38
C ALA A 252 -30.92 68.95 29.20
N ASN A 253 -30.87 67.65 28.90
CA ASN A 253 -31.69 66.65 29.61
C ASN A 253 -30.98 65.35 30.07
N TYR A 254 -29.71 65.40 30.48
CA TYR A 254 -29.02 64.25 31.10
C TYR A 254 -28.43 64.62 32.48
N GLU A 255 -28.83 63.94 33.56
CA GLU A 255 -28.17 64.01 34.89
C GLU A 255 -28.04 62.60 35.50
N PRO A 256 -26.82 62.11 35.85
CA PRO A 256 -26.65 60.94 36.71
C PRO A 256 -26.23 61.32 38.15
N ALA A 257 -26.27 60.34 39.06
CA ALA A 257 -26.25 60.50 40.52
C ALA A 257 -24.92 60.03 41.14
N GLY A 258 -24.03 60.97 41.52
CA GLY A 258 -22.83 60.69 42.33
C GLY A 258 -22.82 61.39 43.70
N GLU A 259 -22.02 60.88 44.65
CA GLU A 259 -21.80 61.47 45.98
C GLU A 259 -20.37 62.02 46.12
N TYR A 260 -20.23 63.27 46.54
CA TYR A 260 -18.93 63.90 46.81
C TYR A 260 -18.48 63.70 48.26
N ASN A 261 -17.30 63.11 48.45
CA ASN A 261 -16.71 62.85 49.76
C ASN A 261 -15.74 63.98 50.17
N GLU A 262 -16.22 64.90 51.01
CA GLU A 262 -15.42 66.04 51.51
C GLU A 262 -14.17 65.64 52.34
N LEU A 263 -14.04 64.38 52.78
CA LEU A 263 -12.89 63.89 53.56
C LEU A 263 -11.74 63.40 52.66
N THR A 264 -12.07 62.77 51.53
CA THR A 264 -11.08 62.30 50.54
C THR A 264 -10.85 63.34 49.44
N GLY A 265 -11.79 64.28 49.26
CA GLY A 265 -11.77 65.23 48.15
C GLY A 265 -12.14 64.58 46.82
N CYS A 266 -12.86 63.46 46.85
CA CYS A 266 -13.19 62.66 45.68
C CYS A 266 -14.71 62.53 45.49
N TRP A 267 -15.13 62.63 44.23
CA TRP A 267 -16.46 62.32 43.74
C TRP A 267 -16.53 60.82 43.43
N ILE A 268 -17.55 60.13 43.93
CA ILE A 268 -17.76 58.69 43.69
C ILE A 268 -19.13 58.50 43.03
N GLU A 269 -19.13 57.74 41.93
CA GLU A 269 -20.32 57.34 41.18
C GLU A 269 -20.37 55.82 41.09
N ALA A 270 -21.51 55.24 41.44
CA ALA A 270 -21.74 53.81 41.35
C ALA A 270 -22.86 53.58 40.34
N TYR A 271 -22.59 52.74 39.35
CA TYR A 271 -23.52 52.42 38.27
C TYR A 271 -24.35 51.19 38.62
N GLU A 272 -25.48 51.00 37.92
CA GLU A 272 -26.42 49.89 38.19
C GLU A 272 -25.82 48.50 37.91
N ASP A 273 -24.80 48.43 37.05
CA ASP A 273 -24.04 47.21 36.74
C ASP A 273 -23.07 46.78 37.86
N GLY A 274 -22.88 47.61 38.90
CA GLY A 274 -21.96 47.36 40.00
C GLY A 274 -20.56 47.97 39.82
N SER A 275 -20.31 48.65 38.70
CA SER A 275 -19.07 49.40 38.48
C SER A 275 -19.03 50.66 39.35
N VAL A 276 -17.83 51.02 39.79
CA VAL A 276 -17.62 52.19 40.68
C VAL A 276 -16.53 53.07 40.09
N TYR A 277 -16.85 54.33 39.88
CA TYR A 277 -15.93 55.36 39.41
C TYR A 277 -15.66 56.39 40.52
N GLU A 278 -14.39 56.63 40.85
CA GLU A 278 -13.94 57.63 41.80
C GLU A 278 -13.01 58.64 41.11
N SER A 279 -13.28 59.94 41.26
CA SER A 279 -12.40 61.02 40.76
C SER A 279 -12.12 62.05 41.84
N CYS A 280 -10.86 62.35 42.10
CA CYS A 280 -10.39 63.26 43.16
C CYS A 280 -9.99 64.64 42.62
N ASP A 281 -10.14 65.66 43.47
CA ASP A 281 -9.81 67.06 43.14
C ASP A 281 -8.32 67.30 42.79
N ASP A 282 -7.43 66.39 43.20
CA ASP A 282 -6.02 66.43 42.86
C ASP A 282 -5.71 65.80 41.47
N GLY A 283 -6.74 65.34 40.75
CA GLY A 283 -6.63 64.71 39.44
C GLY A 283 -6.36 63.20 39.48
N SER A 284 -6.31 62.58 40.66
CA SER A 284 -6.27 61.12 40.81
C SER A 284 -7.66 60.49 40.77
N GLY A 285 -7.74 59.17 40.60
CA GLY A 285 -9.01 58.45 40.66
C GLY A 285 -8.90 56.96 40.44
N SER A 286 -10.03 56.27 40.46
CA SER A 286 -10.12 54.83 40.22
C SER A 286 -11.41 54.41 39.52
N TRP A 287 -11.37 53.28 38.83
CA TRP A 287 -12.54 52.64 38.22
C TRP A 287 -12.51 51.14 38.51
N PHE A 288 -13.64 50.58 38.95
CA PHE A 288 -13.79 49.16 39.29
C PHE A 288 -14.75 48.46 38.32
N ASP A 289 -14.31 47.35 37.74
CA ASP A 289 -15.11 46.46 36.90
C ASP A 289 -15.66 45.27 37.73
N PRO A 290 -16.98 45.09 37.81
CA PRO A 290 -17.59 44.00 38.57
C PRO A 290 -17.54 42.63 37.88
N LEU A 291 -17.33 42.56 36.56
CA LEU A 291 -17.24 41.30 35.80
C LEU A 291 -15.86 40.68 35.92
N THR A 292 -14.80 41.49 35.79
CA THR A 292 -13.41 41.02 35.86
C THR A 292 -12.84 41.08 37.29
N GLY A 293 -13.43 41.90 38.16
CA GLY A 293 -12.95 42.12 39.53
C GLY A 293 -11.74 43.05 39.62
N GLU A 294 -11.37 43.70 38.52
CA GLU A 294 -10.19 44.56 38.44
C GLU A 294 -10.49 46.01 38.84
N THR A 295 -9.50 46.67 39.44
CA THR A 295 -9.58 48.11 39.78
C THR A 295 -8.47 48.86 39.08
N GLN A 296 -8.84 49.74 38.15
CA GLN A 296 -7.95 50.68 37.52
C GLN A 296 -7.77 51.92 38.41
N THR A 297 -6.55 52.48 38.49
CA THR A 297 -6.18 53.62 39.32
C THR A 297 -5.26 54.57 38.56
N TRP A 298 -5.44 55.88 38.73
CA TRP A 298 -4.57 56.89 38.11
C TRP A 298 -4.13 57.96 39.10
N SER A 299 -2.89 58.44 38.93
CA SER A 299 -2.28 59.46 39.77
C SER A 299 -2.68 60.89 39.33
N PRO A 300 -2.39 61.91 40.16
CA PRO A 300 -2.40 63.30 39.73
C PRO A 300 -1.46 63.51 38.55
N ALA A 301 -1.88 64.29 37.56
CA ALA A 301 -1.00 64.75 36.49
C ALA A 301 -0.02 65.81 37.03
N THR A 302 1.29 65.58 36.89
CA THR A 302 2.34 66.50 37.33
C THR A 302 2.98 67.23 36.15
N TYR A 303 2.85 68.56 36.11
CA TYR A 303 3.49 69.39 35.09
C TYR A 303 4.89 69.84 35.51
N ASP A 304 5.90 69.53 34.69
CA ASP A 304 7.26 70.02 34.82
C ASP A 304 7.52 71.19 33.85
N ALA A 305 7.71 72.38 34.42
CA ALA A 305 7.93 73.61 33.66
C ALA A 305 9.33 73.72 33.03
N GLU A 306 10.29 72.84 33.36
CA GLU A 306 11.64 72.81 32.78
C GLU A 306 11.69 71.95 31.51
N SER A 307 10.93 70.86 31.45
CA SER A 307 10.74 70.03 30.26
C SER A 307 9.55 70.44 29.39
N GLY A 308 8.57 71.16 29.96
CA GLY A 308 7.32 71.49 29.26
C GLY A 308 6.40 70.27 29.12
N CYS A 309 6.56 69.28 30.00
CA CYS A 309 5.85 68.01 29.92
C CYS A 309 4.97 67.78 31.16
N THR A 310 3.87 67.07 30.95
CA THR A 310 2.97 66.60 31.99
C THR A 310 3.08 65.09 32.09
N THR A 311 3.21 64.54 33.30
CA THR A 311 3.33 63.10 33.55
C THR A 311 2.18 62.60 34.43
N GLN A 312 1.62 61.44 34.12
CA GLN A 312 0.59 60.77 34.90
C GLN A 312 0.83 59.26 34.92
N THR A 313 0.53 58.62 36.05
CA THR A 313 0.72 57.18 36.22
C THR A 313 -0.64 56.47 36.30
N TYR A 314 -0.86 55.46 35.48
CA TYR A 314 -2.04 54.59 35.42
C TYR A 314 -1.65 53.17 35.79
N ASN A 315 -2.19 52.59 36.87
CA ASN A 315 -1.93 51.19 37.27
C ASN A 315 -0.45 50.78 37.36
N GLY A 316 0.46 51.73 37.58
CA GLY A 316 1.91 51.50 37.59
C GLY A 316 2.64 51.89 36.29
N PHE A 317 1.91 52.12 35.19
CA PHE A 317 2.41 52.62 33.92
C PHE A 317 2.50 54.14 33.91
N THR A 318 3.62 54.69 33.46
CA THR A 318 3.82 56.15 33.42
C THR A 318 3.68 56.68 32.00
N GLU A 319 2.74 57.60 31.78
CA GLU A 319 2.58 58.35 30.53
C GLU A 319 3.05 59.79 30.72
N THR A 320 3.82 60.31 29.77
CA THR A 320 4.28 61.71 29.77
C THR A 320 3.99 62.35 28.42
N TRP A 321 3.34 63.52 28.41
CA TRP A 321 3.04 64.29 27.20
C TRP A 321 3.60 65.71 27.29
N CYS A 322 4.27 66.16 26.23
CA CYS A 322 4.98 67.42 26.16
C CYS A 322 4.30 68.42 25.24
N GLU A 323 4.47 69.72 25.53
CA GLU A 323 3.91 70.82 24.71
C GLU A 323 4.50 70.89 23.29
N ASP A 324 5.59 70.17 23.01
CA ASP A 324 6.21 70.07 21.68
C ASP A 324 5.65 68.92 20.81
N GLY A 325 4.61 68.23 21.29
CA GLY A 325 3.97 67.12 20.59
C GLY A 325 4.66 65.77 20.79
N THR A 326 5.66 65.68 21.66
CA THR A 326 6.27 64.40 22.04
C THR A 326 5.52 63.74 23.21
N SER A 327 5.35 62.42 23.15
CA SER A 327 4.84 61.63 24.27
C SER A 327 5.72 60.42 24.56
N TYR A 328 5.67 59.94 25.80
CA TYR A 328 6.42 58.80 26.31
C TYR A 328 5.46 57.88 27.06
N TRP A 329 5.56 56.57 26.86
CA TRP A 329 4.81 55.56 27.63
C TRP A 329 5.69 54.34 27.92
N GLU A 330 5.42 53.68 29.04
CA GLU A 330 6.11 52.45 29.45
C GLU A 330 5.31 51.22 28.96
N ASP A 331 5.98 50.21 28.41
CA ASP A 331 5.38 48.90 28.11
C ASP A 331 5.34 47.97 29.35
N GLU A 332 4.73 46.79 29.19
CA GLU A 332 4.55 45.78 30.25
C GLU A 332 5.87 45.26 30.85
N GLU A 333 6.99 45.40 30.12
CA GLU A 333 8.33 44.97 30.51
C GLU A 333 9.18 46.12 31.10
N GLY A 334 8.63 47.34 31.13
CA GLY A 334 9.27 48.55 31.65
C GLY A 334 10.20 49.25 30.65
N GLY A 335 10.09 48.94 29.36
CA GLY A 335 10.70 49.67 28.26
C GLY A 335 9.99 51.01 28.03
N VAL A 336 10.74 52.04 27.59
CA VAL A 336 10.19 53.39 27.34
C VAL A 336 10.03 53.59 25.84
N ASN A 337 8.78 53.75 25.41
CA ASN A 337 8.36 54.04 24.05
C ASN A 337 8.17 55.56 23.88
N ILE A 338 8.39 56.07 22.66
CA ILE A 338 8.40 57.51 22.36
C ILE A 338 7.57 57.78 21.10
N SER A 339 6.56 58.65 21.16
CA SER A 339 5.89 59.22 19.98
C SER A 339 6.32 60.66 19.77
N SER A 340 6.44 61.06 18.50
CA SER A 340 6.71 62.44 18.10
C SER A 340 5.99 62.78 16.80
N TYR A 341 5.49 64.02 16.71
CA TYR A 341 4.89 64.54 15.47
C TYR A 341 5.83 65.53 14.77
N ASP A 342 6.07 65.33 13.48
CA ASP A 342 6.84 66.24 12.63
C ASP A 342 5.89 67.11 11.78
N GLU A 343 5.68 68.37 12.19
CA GLU A 343 4.86 69.35 11.46
C GLU A 343 5.33 69.63 10.02
N GLU A 344 6.60 69.40 9.67
CA GLU A 344 7.11 69.64 8.30
C GLU A 344 6.76 68.47 7.36
N ARG A 345 6.62 67.26 7.91
CA ARG A 345 6.24 66.05 7.17
C ARG A 345 4.77 65.68 7.31
N GLY A 346 4.08 66.20 8.33
CA GLY A 346 2.73 65.78 8.68
C GLY A 346 2.69 64.32 9.14
N CYS A 347 3.75 63.84 9.80
CA CYS A 347 3.88 62.44 10.20
C CYS A 347 4.11 62.29 11.70
N TRP A 348 3.46 61.29 12.28
CA TRP A 348 3.82 60.71 13.58
C TRP A 348 4.93 59.69 13.40
N THR A 349 5.80 59.60 14.41
CA THR A 349 6.84 58.58 14.52
C THR A 349 6.84 58.05 15.94
N ASP A 350 6.55 56.75 16.07
CA ASP A 350 6.65 56.01 17.32
C ASP A 350 7.93 55.17 17.31
N THR A 351 8.70 55.22 18.39
CA THR A 351 9.91 54.42 18.58
C THR A 351 9.72 53.57 19.82
N TYR A 352 9.84 52.26 19.63
CA TYR A 352 9.61 51.29 20.68
C TYR A 352 10.91 50.92 21.42
N ALA A 353 10.78 50.39 22.64
CA ALA A 353 11.91 50.10 23.51
C ALA A 353 12.83 48.99 22.97
N ASP A 354 12.30 48.09 22.14
CA ASP A 354 13.03 47.03 21.45
C ASP A 354 13.91 47.53 20.29
N GLY A 355 13.79 48.81 19.92
CA GLY A 355 14.51 49.45 18.82
C GLY A 355 13.74 49.51 17.50
N SER A 356 12.51 48.97 17.45
CA SER A 356 11.62 49.12 16.31
C SER A 356 10.99 50.53 16.25
N SER A 357 10.49 50.93 15.09
CA SER A 357 9.81 52.22 14.93
C SER A 357 8.73 52.19 13.86
N SER A 358 7.59 52.84 14.12
CA SER A 358 6.53 53.08 13.15
C SER A 358 6.47 54.56 12.77
N VAL A 359 6.18 54.85 11.50
CA VAL A 359 5.90 56.19 10.99
C VAL A 359 4.53 56.15 10.33
N TYR A 360 3.66 57.11 10.63
CA TYR A 360 2.36 57.26 9.99
C TYR A 360 2.11 58.71 9.62
N CYS A 361 1.76 58.98 8.37
CA CYS A 361 1.63 60.33 7.81
C CYS A 361 0.18 60.67 7.45
N GLU A 362 -0.16 61.95 7.53
CA GLU A 362 -1.48 62.48 7.14
C GLU A 362 -1.81 62.29 5.65
N ASP A 363 -0.82 62.03 4.80
CA ASP A 363 -0.98 61.73 3.38
C ASP A 363 -1.22 60.23 3.10
N GLY A 364 -1.40 59.42 4.15
CA GLY A 364 -1.68 57.98 4.07
C GLY A 364 -0.42 57.12 3.90
N PHE A 365 0.78 57.71 3.94
CA PHE A 365 2.02 56.95 3.97
C PHE A 365 2.28 56.38 5.36
N SER A 366 2.58 55.08 5.46
CA SER A 366 3.03 54.47 6.70
C SER A 366 4.28 53.62 6.47
N SER A 367 5.09 53.44 7.51
CA SER A 367 6.24 52.54 7.45
C SER A 367 6.54 51.96 8.83
N TYR A 368 6.93 50.70 8.88
CA TYR A 368 7.43 50.06 10.09
C TYR A 368 8.88 49.62 9.88
N THR A 369 9.71 49.82 10.88
CA THR A 369 11.09 49.33 10.90
C THR A 369 11.28 48.43 12.10
N ASP A 370 11.64 47.18 11.87
CA ASP A 370 11.89 46.20 12.93
C ASP A 370 13.19 46.53 13.72
N ALA A 371 13.42 45.82 14.84
CA ALA A 371 14.62 45.98 15.66
C ALA A 371 15.93 45.64 14.94
N ASN A 372 15.86 44.90 13.82
CA ASN A 372 17.00 44.52 12.98
C ASN A 372 17.32 45.56 11.90
N GLY A 373 16.47 46.57 11.71
CA GLY A 373 16.60 47.65 10.75
C GLY A 373 16.01 47.37 9.37
N ASN A 374 15.15 46.36 9.24
CA ASN A 374 14.37 46.13 8.02
C ASN A 374 13.14 47.04 8.03
N THR A 375 12.92 47.77 6.94
CA THR A 375 11.83 48.74 6.83
C THR A 375 10.81 48.27 5.80
N GLU A 376 9.57 48.10 6.23
CA GLU A 376 8.38 47.92 5.39
C GLU A 376 7.68 49.27 5.22
N THR A 377 7.16 49.54 4.03
CA THR A 377 6.51 50.82 3.68
C THR A 377 5.21 50.53 2.94
N TRP A 378 4.13 51.19 3.36
CA TRP A 378 2.83 51.10 2.72
C TRP A 378 2.46 52.46 2.12
N ALA A 379 2.00 52.46 0.86
CA ALA A 379 1.51 53.65 0.18
C ALA A 379 0.02 53.88 0.50
N ALA A 380 -0.43 55.13 0.34
CA ALA A 380 -1.84 55.47 0.51
C ALA A 380 -2.73 54.75 -0.54
N PRO A 381 -3.91 54.25 -0.16
CA PRO A 381 -4.79 53.53 -1.08
C PRO A 381 -5.33 54.43 -2.20
N GLU A 382 -5.52 53.87 -3.40
CA GLU A 382 -6.29 54.52 -4.45
C GLU A 382 -7.79 54.37 -4.16
N ILE A 383 -8.43 55.47 -3.72
CA ILE A 383 -9.88 55.51 -3.50
C ILE A 383 -10.60 55.87 -4.81
N ASN A 384 -11.39 54.96 -5.34
CA ASN A 384 -12.23 55.14 -6.53
C ASN A 384 -13.71 54.99 -6.16
N VAL A 385 -14.55 55.92 -6.60
CA VAL A 385 -16.01 55.80 -6.46
C VAL A 385 -16.59 55.37 -7.79
N ASP A 386 -17.28 54.23 -7.83
CA ASP A 386 -17.99 53.78 -9.03
C ASP A 386 -19.22 54.68 -9.27
N PRO A 387 -19.26 55.45 -10.37
CA PRO A 387 -20.37 56.37 -10.63
C PRO A 387 -21.69 55.68 -10.99
N ALA A 388 -21.71 54.36 -11.24
CA ALA A 388 -22.92 53.60 -11.56
C ALA A 388 -23.60 52.99 -10.33
N THR A 389 -22.81 52.52 -9.34
CA THR A 389 -23.31 51.85 -8.13
C THR A 389 -23.20 52.71 -6.88
N GLY A 390 -22.39 53.77 -6.90
CA GLY A 390 -22.11 54.61 -5.74
C GLY A 390 -21.19 53.95 -4.70
N CYS A 391 -20.63 52.78 -5.01
CA CYS A 391 -19.73 52.05 -4.13
C CYS A 391 -18.35 52.72 -4.08
N THR A 392 -17.76 52.75 -2.89
CA THR A 392 -16.39 53.21 -2.65
C THR A 392 -15.46 52.01 -2.71
N ILE A 393 -14.47 52.05 -3.60
CA ILE A 393 -13.45 51.01 -3.77
C ILE A 393 -12.13 51.60 -3.27
N GLU A 394 -11.54 50.96 -2.27
CA GLU A 394 -10.23 51.28 -1.72
C GLU A 394 -9.24 50.19 -2.18
N VAL A 395 -8.25 50.57 -2.98
CA VAL A 395 -7.24 49.66 -3.51
C VAL A 395 -5.92 49.90 -2.79
N PHE A 396 -5.47 48.89 -2.04
CA PHE A 396 -4.14 48.81 -1.43
C PHE A 396 -3.20 47.98 -2.32
N ASP A 397 -1.91 47.89 -1.97
CA ASP A 397 -0.91 47.15 -2.76
C ASP A 397 -1.17 45.62 -2.79
N ASP A 398 -1.84 45.10 -1.77
CA ASP A 398 -2.06 43.66 -1.50
C ASP A 398 -3.50 43.32 -1.07
N TRP A 399 -4.40 44.30 -0.97
CA TRP A 399 -5.80 44.11 -0.58
C TRP A 399 -6.69 45.10 -1.34
N THR A 400 -7.90 44.72 -1.73
CA THR A 400 -8.95 45.65 -2.19
C THR A 400 -10.21 45.55 -1.34
N ASN A 401 -10.80 46.69 -0.97
CA ASN A 401 -12.05 46.77 -0.21
C ASN A 401 -13.09 47.56 -1.02
N THR A 402 -14.33 47.11 -1.00
CA THR A 402 -15.47 47.80 -1.62
C THR A 402 -16.60 47.94 -0.61
N TRP A 403 -17.15 49.14 -0.50
CA TRP A 403 -18.25 49.48 0.40
C TRP A 403 -19.36 50.16 -0.37
N CYS A 404 -20.57 49.60 -0.34
CA CYS A 404 -21.71 50.12 -1.07
C CYS A 404 -22.73 50.80 -0.13
N PRO A 405 -23.42 51.88 -0.57
CA PRO A 405 -24.38 52.60 0.26
C PRO A 405 -25.61 51.79 0.72
N ASN A 406 -25.88 50.65 0.08
CA ASN A 406 -26.94 49.71 0.45
C ASN A 406 -26.55 48.78 1.61
N GLY A 407 -25.32 48.89 2.12
CA GLY A 407 -24.79 48.08 3.21
C GLY A 407 -23.96 46.88 2.75
N ASP A 408 -23.92 46.59 1.46
CA ASP A 408 -23.09 45.51 0.92
C ASP A 408 -21.61 45.90 0.98
N SER A 409 -20.75 44.93 1.24
CA SER A 409 -19.30 45.10 1.18
C SER A 409 -18.62 43.91 0.51
N SER A 410 -17.43 44.11 -0.03
CA SER A 410 -16.61 43.02 -0.54
C SER A 410 -15.13 43.33 -0.39
N TRP A 411 -14.32 42.29 -0.33
CA TRP A 411 -12.87 42.40 -0.22
C TRP A 411 -12.15 41.32 -1.03
N GLU A 412 -10.93 41.58 -1.45
CA GLU A 412 -10.07 40.63 -2.18
C GLU A 412 -8.61 40.84 -1.77
N ASP A 413 -7.95 39.76 -1.37
CA ASP A 413 -6.56 39.69 -0.95
C ASP A 413 -5.61 39.30 -2.10
N ALA A 414 -4.31 39.56 -1.92
CA ALA A 414 -3.28 39.28 -2.91
C ALA A 414 -3.09 37.79 -3.25
N ASP A 415 -3.53 36.89 -2.36
CA ASP A 415 -3.49 35.44 -2.57
C ASP A 415 -4.66 34.92 -3.45
N GLY A 416 -5.64 35.79 -3.74
CA GLY A 416 -6.86 35.45 -4.48
C GLY A 416 -8.06 35.12 -3.60
N THR A 417 -7.90 35.14 -2.27
CA THR A 417 -9.01 35.01 -1.32
C THR A 417 -9.90 36.23 -1.44
N ARG A 418 -11.22 36.04 -1.48
CA ARG A 418 -12.17 37.15 -1.57
C ARG A 418 -13.38 36.91 -0.71
N GLY A 419 -13.88 37.96 -0.05
CA GLY A 419 -15.10 37.91 0.72
C GLY A 419 -16.14 38.92 0.24
N SER A 420 -17.40 38.64 0.49
CA SER A 420 -18.51 39.57 0.27
C SER A 420 -19.51 39.47 1.40
N TYR A 421 -20.19 40.57 1.71
CA TYR A 421 -21.30 40.64 2.64
C TYR A 421 -22.48 41.27 1.95
N ASN A 422 -23.63 40.62 2.07
CA ASN A 422 -24.90 41.06 1.51
C ASN A 422 -25.82 41.53 2.65
N ALA A 423 -26.07 42.83 2.72
CA ALA A 423 -26.88 43.43 3.77
C ALA A 423 -28.38 43.07 3.67
N GLN A 424 -28.84 42.59 2.51
CA GLN A 424 -30.24 42.20 2.31
C GLN A 424 -30.52 40.81 2.86
N THR A 425 -29.54 39.91 2.81
CA THR A 425 -29.61 38.55 3.38
C THR A 425 -28.98 38.46 4.77
N GLY A 426 -28.10 39.40 5.13
CA GLY A 426 -27.33 39.36 6.38
C GLY A 426 -26.26 38.28 6.38
N CYS A 427 -25.78 37.86 5.20
CA CYS A 427 -24.82 36.78 5.03
C CYS A 427 -23.52 37.29 4.42
N SER A 428 -22.41 36.78 4.92
CA SER A 428 -21.07 36.88 4.32
C SER A 428 -20.69 35.60 3.62
N GLU A 429 -20.08 35.71 2.45
CA GLU A 429 -19.50 34.61 1.69
C GLU A 429 -17.99 34.86 1.52
N THR A 430 -17.15 33.86 1.77
CA THR A 430 -15.70 33.90 1.54
C THR A 430 -15.32 32.81 0.53
N PHE A 431 -14.47 33.12 -0.43
CA PHE A 431 -13.97 32.19 -1.45
C PHE A 431 -12.46 32.12 -1.34
N TYR A 432 -11.94 30.90 -1.29
CA TYR A 432 -10.52 30.62 -1.17
C TYR A 432 -9.89 30.24 -2.53
N PRO A 433 -8.58 30.45 -2.72
CA PRO A 433 -7.90 30.20 -4.00
C PRO A 433 -7.83 28.73 -4.42
N ASP A 434 -7.94 27.82 -3.45
CA ASP A 434 -7.95 26.36 -3.64
C ASP A 434 -9.31 25.84 -4.15
N GLY A 435 -10.35 26.67 -4.15
CA GLY A 435 -11.71 26.30 -4.56
C GLY A 435 -12.71 26.22 -3.41
N GLY A 436 -12.26 26.32 -2.15
CA GLY A 436 -13.14 26.31 -0.99
C GLY A 436 -14.03 27.56 -0.90
N GLN A 437 -15.20 27.42 -0.26
CA GLN A 437 -16.15 28.51 -0.02
C GLN A 437 -16.74 28.42 1.39
N ASP A 438 -16.81 29.53 2.11
CA ASP A 438 -17.50 29.66 3.39
C ASP A 438 -18.68 30.64 3.24
N THR A 439 -19.81 30.33 3.87
CA THR A 439 -20.97 31.21 3.99
C THR A 439 -21.41 31.29 5.46
N TRP A 440 -21.57 32.50 5.98
CA TRP A 440 -22.00 32.75 7.35
C TRP A 440 -23.08 33.82 7.41
N CYS A 441 -24.21 33.54 8.05
CA CYS A 441 -25.33 34.47 8.21
C CYS A 441 -25.49 34.96 9.67
N GLU A 442 -26.02 36.16 9.85
CA GLU A 442 -26.25 36.77 11.17
C GLU A 442 -27.25 35.99 12.05
N ASP A 443 -28.09 35.14 11.47
CA ASP A 443 -29.01 34.26 12.20
C ASP A 443 -28.35 32.97 12.72
N GLY A 444 -27.04 32.82 12.50
CA GLY A 444 -26.23 31.68 12.91
C GLY A 444 -26.27 30.51 11.93
N SER A 445 -26.99 30.63 10.80
CA SER A 445 -26.91 29.67 9.70
C SER A 445 -25.67 29.90 8.84
N GLY A 446 -25.25 28.86 8.12
CA GLY A 446 -24.09 28.94 7.25
C GLY A 446 -23.80 27.64 6.51
N SER A 447 -22.79 27.68 5.67
CA SER A 447 -22.28 26.51 4.97
C SER A 447 -20.80 26.65 4.67
N PHE A 448 -20.07 25.54 4.72
CA PHE A 448 -18.68 25.46 4.29
C PHE A 448 -18.57 24.42 3.18
N THR A 449 -17.93 24.78 2.07
CA THR A 449 -17.62 23.91 0.95
C THR A 449 -16.11 23.78 0.84
N ASN A 450 -15.58 22.56 0.92
CA ASN A 450 -14.14 22.30 0.79
C ASN A 450 -13.68 22.36 -0.70
N PRO A 451 -12.36 22.38 -0.99
CA PRO A 451 -11.85 22.38 -2.37
C PRO A 451 -12.31 21.20 -3.25
N ASP A 452 -12.66 20.08 -2.62
CA ASP A 452 -13.12 18.85 -3.29
C ASP A 452 -14.63 18.89 -3.60
N GLY A 453 -15.35 19.90 -3.11
CA GLY A 453 -16.75 20.20 -3.45
C GLY A 453 -17.79 19.67 -2.45
N GLU A 454 -17.38 19.03 -1.36
CA GLU A 454 -18.29 18.64 -0.28
C GLU A 454 -18.73 19.88 0.49
N THR A 455 -20.03 19.95 0.80
CA THR A 455 -20.64 21.10 1.47
C THR A 455 -21.31 20.69 2.77
N ASP A 456 -20.78 21.18 3.89
CA ASP A 456 -21.42 21.12 5.19
C ASP A 456 -22.30 22.34 5.38
N SER A 457 -23.54 22.15 5.83
CA SER A 457 -24.47 23.27 6.06
C SER A 457 -25.15 23.15 7.42
N TRP A 458 -25.36 24.30 8.05
CA TRP A 458 -26.03 24.39 9.34
C TRP A 458 -27.11 25.48 9.33
N GLY A 459 -28.22 25.16 9.97
CA GLY A 459 -29.36 26.03 10.14
C GLY A 459 -29.17 27.08 11.23
N ALA A 460 -30.13 28.00 11.32
CA ALA A 460 -30.15 29.04 12.33
C ALA A 460 -30.22 28.44 13.75
N THR A 461 -29.60 29.12 14.70
CA THR A 461 -29.62 28.70 16.11
C THR A 461 -30.96 29.09 16.75
N GLU A 462 -31.74 28.09 17.18
CA GLU A 462 -33.02 28.31 17.84
C GLU A 462 -32.87 28.25 19.37
N TYR A 463 -33.31 29.28 20.09
CA TYR A 463 -33.38 29.28 21.56
C TYR A 463 -34.77 28.91 22.06
N ASP A 464 -34.88 27.81 22.79
CA ASP A 464 -36.09 27.41 23.50
C ASP A 464 -36.07 27.92 24.95
N SER A 465 -36.84 28.99 25.19
CA SER A 465 -37.00 29.59 26.53
C SER A 465 -37.70 28.70 27.57
N GLU A 466 -38.33 27.58 27.18
CA GLU A 466 -38.99 26.64 28.10
C GLU A 466 -38.02 25.59 28.64
N THR A 467 -37.04 25.15 27.83
CA THR A 467 -35.97 24.23 28.22
C THR A 467 -34.70 24.96 28.67
N GLY A 468 -34.51 26.22 28.24
CA GLY A 468 -33.28 26.98 28.48
C GLY A 468 -32.13 26.47 27.60
N CYS A 469 -32.44 25.95 26.41
CA CYS A 469 -31.46 25.36 25.51
C CYS A 469 -31.47 26.04 24.14
N TYR A 470 -30.30 26.06 23.51
CA TYR A 470 -30.08 26.43 22.13
C TYR A 470 -29.96 25.15 21.31
N THR A 471 -30.58 25.10 20.14
CA THR A 471 -30.47 23.99 19.19
C THR A 471 -30.02 24.52 17.85
N GLN A 472 -29.03 23.87 17.25
CA GLN A 472 -28.60 24.07 15.87
C GLN A 472 -28.70 22.75 15.12
N VAL A 473 -29.29 22.80 13.93
CA VAL A 473 -29.47 21.65 13.06
C VAL A 473 -28.41 21.72 11.98
N TYR A 474 -27.67 20.64 11.80
CA TYR A 474 -26.65 20.43 10.77
C TYR A 474 -27.22 19.47 9.71
N SER A 475 -26.50 19.28 8.60
CA SER A 475 -26.82 18.28 7.59
C SER A 475 -26.76 16.84 8.12
N ASP A 476 -25.88 16.57 9.08
CA ASP A 476 -25.58 15.25 9.65
C ASP A 476 -26.24 14.98 11.01
N GLY A 477 -26.90 15.99 11.60
CA GLY A 477 -27.48 15.87 12.94
C GLY A 477 -27.95 17.19 13.53
N SER A 478 -28.07 17.22 14.85
CA SER A 478 -28.38 18.44 15.60
C SER A 478 -27.62 18.47 16.92
N SER A 479 -27.07 19.64 17.24
CA SER A 479 -26.48 19.92 18.53
C SER A 479 -27.46 20.76 19.35
N THR A 480 -27.70 20.36 20.60
CA THR A 480 -28.47 21.13 21.57
C THR A 480 -27.61 21.38 22.80
N TRP A 481 -27.43 22.63 23.19
CA TRP A 481 -26.67 23.02 24.38
C TRP A 481 -27.53 23.88 25.31
N CYS A 482 -27.52 23.54 26.59
CA CYS A 482 -28.40 24.12 27.59
C CYS A 482 -27.66 25.03 28.58
N ASP A 483 -28.38 25.99 29.15
CA ASP A 483 -27.86 26.94 30.15
C ASP A 483 -27.33 26.25 31.43
N ASP A 484 -27.65 24.97 31.64
CA ASP A 484 -27.16 24.15 32.76
C ASP A 484 -25.84 23.42 32.47
N GLY A 485 -25.25 23.63 31.29
CA GLY A 485 -23.99 23.03 30.86
C GLY A 485 -24.12 21.64 30.25
N THR A 486 -25.34 21.13 30.07
CA THR A 486 -25.57 19.90 29.31
C THR A 486 -25.52 20.18 27.81
N SER A 487 -24.85 19.29 27.07
CA SER A 487 -24.88 19.26 25.60
C SER A 487 -25.41 17.92 25.13
N ILE A 488 -26.20 17.94 24.06
CA ILE A 488 -26.82 16.78 23.46
C ILE A 488 -26.52 16.82 21.97
N TRP A 489 -25.92 15.77 21.45
CA TRP A 489 -25.83 15.54 20.02
C TRP A 489 -26.91 14.55 19.61
N THR A 490 -27.52 14.74 18.44
CA THR A 490 -28.46 13.77 17.85
C THR A 490 -28.15 13.63 16.37
N ASP A 491 -27.81 12.43 15.93
CA ASP A 491 -27.49 12.13 14.53
C ASP A 491 -28.75 12.09 13.63
N GLU A 492 -28.54 11.93 12.32
CA GLU A 492 -29.62 11.81 11.32
C GLU A 492 -30.56 10.61 11.52
N PHE A 493 -30.10 9.55 12.22
CA PHE A 493 -30.87 8.34 12.53
C PHE A 493 -31.68 8.48 13.82
N GLY A 494 -31.49 9.58 14.56
CA GLY A 494 -32.14 9.89 15.82
C GLY A 494 -31.50 9.22 17.04
N ASN A 495 -30.26 8.72 16.92
CA ASN A 495 -29.46 8.35 18.08
C ASN A 495 -28.86 9.61 18.68
N SER A 496 -28.92 9.70 19.99
CA SER A 496 -28.43 10.84 20.76
C SER A 496 -27.37 10.43 21.77
N SER A 497 -26.41 11.33 21.97
CA SER A 497 -25.50 11.28 23.10
C SER A 497 -25.69 12.52 23.94
N THR A 498 -25.71 12.35 25.26
CA THR A 498 -25.82 13.46 26.22
C THR A 498 -24.50 13.58 26.97
N TYR A 499 -23.84 14.71 26.80
CA TYR A 499 -22.63 15.07 27.52
C TYR A 499 -22.94 16.02 28.68
N THR A 500 -22.31 15.75 29.81
CA THR A 500 -22.40 16.55 31.03
C THR A 500 -21.02 16.70 31.66
N TYR A 501 -20.70 17.88 32.17
CA TYR A 501 -19.42 18.11 32.85
C TYR A 501 -19.64 18.41 34.33
N ASP A 502 -18.96 17.67 35.20
CA ASP A 502 -18.97 17.87 36.64
C ASP A 502 -17.73 18.67 37.07
N GLU A 503 -17.92 19.96 37.34
CA GLU A 503 -16.87 20.89 37.77
C GLU A 503 -16.26 20.55 39.15
N GLU A 504 -16.97 19.81 40.02
CA GLU A 504 -16.44 19.38 41.33
C GLU A 504 -15.46 18.21 41.19
N LEU A 505 -15.68 17.36 40.19
CA LEU A 505 -14.83 16.21 39.87
C LEU A 505 -13.80 16.51 38.77
N GLY A 506 -14.01 17.56 37.98
CA GLY A 506 -13.20 17.86 36.79
C GLY A 506 -13.38 16.78 35.72
N CYS A 507 -14.58 16.20 35.59
CA CYS A 507 -14.84 15.08 34.69
C CYS A 507 -16.03 15.36 33.77
N GLY A 508 -15.85 15.04 32.48
CA GLY A 508 -16.91 14.94 31.49
C GLY A 508 -17.48 13.52 31.46
N THR A 509 -18.80 13.39 31.43
CA THR A 509 -19.51 12.13 31.26
C THR A 509 -20.43 12.24 30.05
N GLU A 510 -20.28 11.30 29.13
CA GLU A 510 -21.14 11.13 27.96
C GLU A 510 -21.98 9.86 28.12
N VAL A 511 -23.29 9.97 27.87
CA VAL A 511 -24.24 8.86 27.90
C VAL A 511 -24.81 8.69 26.51
N PHE A 512 -24.60 7.51 25.94
CA PHE A 512 -25.09 7.13 24.62
C PHE A 512 -26.47 6.47 24.70
N ASP A 513 -27.25 6.57 23.63
CA ASP A 513 -28.62 6.04 23.57
C ASP A 513 -28.73 4.52 23.64
N ASP A 514 -27.65 3.80 23.32
CA ASP A 514 -27.54 2.35 23.51
C ASP A 514 -27.37 1.95 24.99
N GLY A 515 -27.09 2.94 25.86
CA GLY A 515 -26.88 2.76 27.29
C GLY A 515 -25.40 2.72 27.70
N ALA A 516 -24.47 2.84 26.75
CA ALA A 516 -23.05 3.00 27.06
C ALA A 516 -22.80 4.35 27.76
N ILE A 517 -21.80 4.39 28.63
CA ILE A 517 -21.41 5.58 29.38
C ILE A 517 -19.90 5.72 29.32
N SER A 518 -19.42 6.85 28.80
CA SER A 518 -18.03 7.24 28.90
C SER A 518 -17.82 8.31 29.95
N THR A 519 -16.74 8.24 30.70
CA THR A 519 -16.33 9.31 31.63
C THR A 519 -14.83 9.56 31.49
N TRP A 520 -14.48 10.83 31.33
CA TRP A 520 -13.11 11.31 31.14
C TRP A 520 -12.85 12.44 32.12
N CYS A 521 -11.75 12.38 32.86
CA CYS A 521 -11.38 13.39 33.85
C CYS A 521 -10.15 14.18 33.40
N GLU A 522 -10.06 15.45 33.80
CA GLU A 522 -8.91 16.32 33.53
C GLU A 522 -7.60 15.81 34.14
N ASP A 523 -7.69 14.94 35.15
CA ASP A 523 -6.54 14.26 35.73
C ASP A 523 -6.03 13.09 34.89
N GLY A 524 -6.62 12.87 33.70
CA GLY A 524 -6.30 11.82 32.73
C GLY A 524 -6.86 10.43 33.09
N SER A 525 -7.62 10.32 34.18
CA SER A 525 -8.36 9.09 34.50
C SER A 525 -9.70 9.03 33.77
N GLY A 526 -10.22 7.82 33.61
CA GLY A 526 -11.53 7.64 32.97
C GLY A 526 -12.14 6.28 33.18
N THR A 527 -13.40 6.16 32.81
CA THR A 527 -14.17 4.92 32.85
C THR A 527 -15.03 4.76 31.62
N TRP A 528 -15.01 3.59 31.00
CA TRP A 528 -15.96 3.19 29.97
C TRP A 528 -16.91 2.14 30.52
N ILE A 529 -18.20 2.28 30.25
CA ILE A 529 -19.23 1.30 30.57
C ILE A 529 -19.94 0.94 29.28
N ASP A 530 -19.88 -0.31 28.87
CA ASP A 530 -20.56 -0.79 27.66
C ASP A 530 -22.09 -0.93 27.88
N PRO A 531 -22.90 -1.14 26.81
CA PRO A 531 -24.35 -1.31 26.91
C PRO A 531 -24.79 -2.49 27.79
N GLU A 532 -23.95 -3.52 27.90
CA GLU A 532 -24.15 -4.70 28.75
C GLU A 532 -23.83 -4.45 30.24
N GLY A 533 -23.18 -3.33 30.55
CA GLY A 533 -22.81 -2.88 31.89
C GLY A 533 -21.45 -3.40 32.40
N ASN A 534 -20.57 -3.86 31.51
CA ASN A 534 -19.17 -4.12 31.85
C ASN A 534 -18.43 -2.79 32.01
N VAL A 535 -17.47 -2.74 32.94
CA VAL A 535 -16.80 -1.49 33.32
C VAL A 535 -15.31 -1.64 33.10
N GLU A 536 -14.74 -0.74 32.30
CA GLU A 536 -13.31 -0.55 32.10
C GLU A 536 -12.88 0.77 32.73
N THR A 537 -11.70 0.79 33.36
CA THR A 537 -11.19 1.98 34.06
C THR A 537 -9.69 2.09 33.83
N TRP A 538 -9.20 3.30 33.55
CA TRP A 538 -7.77 3.61 33.40
C TRP A 538 -7.36 4.79 34.27
N THR A 539 -6.06 4.90 34.54
CA THR A 539 -5.46 6.03 35.25
C THR A 539 -4.42 6.72 34.38
N ALA A 540 -4.19 8.01 34.63
CA ALA A 540 -3.25 8.78 33.81
C ALA A 540 -1.80 8.32 33.98
N PRO A 541 -1.00 8.35 32.90
CA PRO A 541 0.42 8.03 32.96
C PRO A 541 1.19 9.05 33.81
N VAL A 542 2.25 8.58 34.45
CA VAL A 542 3.21 9.42 35.18
C VAL A 542 4.16 10.06 34.17
N ILE A 543 4.03 11.36 33.94
CA ILE A 543 4.91 12.12 33.04
C ILE A 543 6.13 12.64 33.82
N THR A 544 7.33 12.37 33.32
CA THR A 544 8.59 12.92 33.83
C THR A 544 9.35 13.64 32.72
N ILE A 545 9.83 14.85 33.01
CA ILE A 545 10.60 15.65 32.06
C ILE A 545 12.04 15.74 32.58
N ASP A 546 13.00 15.27 31.79
CA ASP A 546 14.43 15.45 32.07
C ASP A 546 14.94 16.74 31.41
N GLU A 547 15.00 17.82 32.20
CA GLU A 547 15.52 19.13 31.75
C GLU A 547 17.00 19.09 31.27
N ALA A 548 17.77 18.04 31.57
CA ALA A 548 19.15 17.92 31.13
C ALA A 548 19.30 17.31 29.74
N THR A 549 18.37 16.45 29.32
CA THR A 549 18.36 15.81 28.00
C THR A 549 17.26 16.35 27.08
N GLY A 550 16.31 17.14 27.60
CA GLY A 550 15.15 17.59 26.83
C GLY A 550 14.19 16.45 26.50
N CYS A 551 14.25 15.34 27.25
CA CYS A 551 13.41 14.18 27.01
C CYS A 551 12.19 14.18 27.93
N THR A 552 11.04 13.89 27.37
CA THR A 552 9.78 13.64 28.09
C THR A 552 9.55 12.15 28.13
N THR A 553 9.29 11.60 29.31
CA THR A 553 9.00 10.17 29.52
C THR A 553 7.63 10.00 30.16
N GLU A 554 6.78 9.16 29.58
CA GLU A 554 5.47 8.77 30.11
C GLU A 554 5.50 7.32 30.58
N GLU A 555 5.11 7.07 31.83
CA GLU A 555 5.02 5.73 32.42
C GLU A 555 3.54 5.40 32.72
N TYR A 556 3.01 4.38 32.06
CA TYR A 556 1.64 3.91 32.21
C TYR A 556 1.53 2.91 33.37
N ASP A 557 0.33 2.78 33.98
CA ASP A 557 0.11 1.82 35.08
C ASP A 557 0.12 0.35 34.63
N THR A 558 0.03 0.13 33.31
CA THR A 558 0.27 -1.12 32.61
C THR A 558 1.73 -1.57 32.72
N GLY A 559 2.68 -0.64 32.82
CA GLY A 559 4.13 -0.90 32.80
C GLY A 559 4.84 -0.39 31.54
N GLU A 560 4.08 0.10 30.55
CA GLU A 560 4.60 0.67 29.31
C GLU A 560 5.25 2.04 29.56
N ILE A 561 6.35 2.32 28.87
CA ILE A 561 7.11 3.56 29.00
C ILE A 561 7.40 4.13 27.61
N TRP A 562 6.98 5.35 27.35
CA TRP A 562 7.35 6.08 26.15
C TRP A 562 8.32 7.20 26.50
N THR A 563 9.34 7.44 25.68
CA THR A 563 10.24 8.59 25.83
C THR A 563 10.48 9.29 24.50
N TRP A 564 10.34 10.61 24.48
CA TRP A 564 10.57 11.46 23.32
C TRP A 564 11.60 12.53 23.68
N CYS A 565 12.62 12.70 22.83
CA CYS A 565 13.68 13.69 23.04
C CYS A 565 13.62 14.80 21.98
N GLU A 566 14.10 16.00 22.32
CA GLU A 566 14.17 17.15 21.40
C GLU A 566 15.06 16.91 20.16
N ASP A 567 15.95 15.91 20.18
CA ASP A 567 16.78 15.52 19.05
C ASP A 567 16.05 14.60 18.04
N GLY A 568 14.76 14.36 18.25
CA GLY A 568 13.91 13.49 17.42
C GLY A 568 14.05 12.00 17.76
N THR A 569 14.90 11.65 18.73
CA THR A 569 15.00 10.26 19.20
C THR A 569 13.74 9.90 19.98
N THR A 570 13.13 8.78 19.62
CA THR A 570 12.01 8.20 20.36
C THR A 570 12.39 6.81 20.85
N THR A 571 12.00 6.48 22.07
CA THR A 571 12.15 5.12 22.61
C THR A 571 10.86 4.66 23.23
N PHE A 572 10.44 3.46 22.88
CA PHE A 572 9.27 2.79 23.45
C PHE A 572 9.73 1.59 24.25
N THR A 573 9.19 1.41 25.45
CA THR A 573 9.35 0.20 26.26
C THR A 573 7.98 -0.41 26.50
N ASP A 574 7.78 -1.64 26.06
CA ASP A 574 6.50 -2.35 26.23
C ASP A 574 6.27 -2.84 27.68
N ILE A 575 5.11 -3.49 27.90
CA ILE A 575 4.72 -4.04 29.21
C ILE A 575 5.66 -5.15 29.72
N ASP A 576 6.38 -5.82 28.81
CA ASP A 576 7.29 -6.91 29.10
C ASP A 576 8.74 -6.41 29.32
N GLY A 577 9.01 -5.13 29.00
CA GLY A 577 10.28 -4.45 29.18
C GLY A 577 11.18 -4.42 27.95
N ASN A 578 10.70 -4.85 26.78
CA ASN A 578 11.42 -4.74 25.51
C ASN A 578 11.47 -3.28 25.08
N THR A 579 12.60 -2.82 24.53
CA THR A 579 12.78 -1.40 24.18
C THR A 579 13.15 -1.23 22.71
N ASP A 580 12.32 -0.48 21.98
CA ASP A 580 12.59 -0.03 20.63
C ASP A 580 13.08 1.42 20.63
N SER A 581 14.00 1.75 19.73
CA SER A 581 14.53 3.11 19.60
C SER A 581 14.65 3.54 18.15
N TRP A 582 14.16 4.74 17.83
CA TRP A 582 14.23 5.32 16.49
C TRP A 582 15.05 6.61 16.53
N THR A 583 15.99 6.75 15.58
CA THR A 583 16.79 7.96 15.40
C THR A 583 16.54 8.55 14.01
N PRO A 584 16.28 9.86 13.86
CA PRO A 584 16.07 10.46 12.55
C PRO A 584 17.34 10.43 11.68
N PRO A 585 17.21 10.32 10.35
CA PRO A 585 18.35 10.27 9.44
C PRO A 585 19.14 11.59 9.47
N GLN A 586 20.44 11.51 9.21
CA GLN A 586 21.29 12.69 9.11
C GLN A 586 21.09 13.36 7.76
N GLU A 587 20.66 14.62 7.77
CA GLU A 587 20.46 15.42 6.56
C GLU A 587 21.70 16.29 6.24
N GLU A 588 22.20 16.20 5.00
CA GLU A 588 23.21 17.10 4.44
C GLU A 588 22.71 17.72 3.12
N ILE A 589 22.63 19.05 3.06
CA ILE A 589 22.36 19.78 1.82
C ILE A 589 23.70 20.10 1.12
N ARG A 590 23.89 19.56 -0.09
CA ARG A 590 25.08 19.77 -0.91
C ARG A 590 25.12 21.16 -1.56
N GLU A 591 26.30 21.57 -2.05
CA GLU A 591 26.49 22.88 -2.72
C GLU A 591 25.66 23.04 -4.01
N ASP A 592 25.23 21.94 -4.62
CA ASP A 592 24.36 21.90 -5.80
C ASP A 592 22.85 21.90 -5.47
N GLY A 593 22.50 21.92 -4.18
CA GLY A 593 21.12 21.90 -3.70
C GLY A 593 20.53 20.51 -3.49
N ALA A 594 21.29 19.44 -3.75
CA ALA A 594 20.83 18.08 -3.47
C ALA A 594 20.80 17.80 -1.96
N ILE A 595 19.73 17.15 -1.49
CA ILE A 595 19.56 16.70 -0.12
C ILE A 595 20.12 15.28 -0.03
N VAL A 596 20.92 15.00 1.00
CA VAL A 596 21.46 13.68 1.30
C VAL A 596 20.93 13.26 2.66
N LEU A 597 20.16 12.18 2.70
CA LEU A 597 19.71 11.55 3.94
C LEU A 597 20.57 10.31 4.19
N THR A 598 21.17 10.23 5.37
CA THR A 598 21.94 9.06 5.80
C THR A 598 21.26 8.44 7.00
N TYR A 599 20.74 7.24 6.80
CA TYR A 599 20.10 6.43 7.83
C TYR A 599 21.16 5.70 8.68
N ASP A 600 20.76 5.31 9.88
CA ASP A 600 21.61 4.63 10.86
C ASP A 600 21.99 3.20 10.46
N ASP A 601 21.15 2.54 9.66
CA ASP A 601 21.42 1.25 9.01
C ASP A 601 22.52 1.32 7.92
N GLY A 602 22.92 2.53 7.51
CA GLY A 602 23.90 2.79 6.46
C GLY A 602 23.30 3.04 5.07
N THR A 603 21.97 3.06 4.95
CA THR A 603 21.24 3.46 3.75
C THR A 603 21.48 4.95 3.48
N VAL A 604 21.73 5.29 2.21
CA VAL A 604 21.96 6.66 1.77
C VAL A 604 20.99 7.01 0.66
N GLU A 605 20.20 8.04 0.88
CA GLU A 605 19.27 8.62 -0.09
C GLU A 605 19.79 9.98 -0.56
N ILE A 606 19.75 10.23 -1.87
CA ILE A 606 20.16 11.49 -2.48
C ILE A 606 19.01 12.00 -3.34
N ILE A 607 18.44 13.14 -2.96
CA ILE A 607 17.35 13.80 -3.67
C ILE A 607 17.92 15.04 -4.33
N ASN A 608 17.91 15.08 -5.66
CA ASN A 608 18.40 16.25 -6.40
C ASN A 608 17.30 17.31 -6.57
N PRO A 609 17.66 18.59 -6.83
CA PRO A 609 16.68 19.67 -7.00
C PRO A 609 15.68 19.51 -8.16
N ASP A 610 15.98 18.62 -9.12
CA ASP A 610 15.12 18.30 -10.26
C ASP A 610 14.11 17.18 -9.96
N GLY A 611 14.09 16.68 -8.72
CA GLY A 611 13.24 15.57 -8.29
C GLY A 611 13.85 14.19 -8.57
N SER A 612 15.02 14.10 -9.21
CA SER A 612 15.71 12.82 -9.39
C SER A 612 16.22 12.27 -8.07
N LEU A 613 16.09 10.95 -7.89
CA LEU A 613 16.35 10.23 -6.66
C LEU A 613 17.44 9.19 -6.89
N ARG A 614 18.34 9.03 -5.92
CA ARG A 614 19.26 7.90 -5.85
C ARG A 614 19.31 7.31 -4.45
N LEU A 615 18.89 6.05 -4.34
CA LEU A 615 18.90 5.27 -3.11
C LEU A 615 20.02 4.24 -3.16
N THR A 616 20.81 4.11 -2.10
CA THR A 616 21.88 3.12 -1.97
C THR A 616 21.74 2.42 -0.62
N TRP A 617 21.50 1.12 -0.66
CA TRP A 617 21.34 0.28 0.53
C TRP A 617 22.69 -0.13 1.13
N PRO A 618 22.71 -0.67 2.37
CA PRO A 618 23.96 -1.01 3.08
C PRO A 618 24.77 -2.12 2.39
N ASP A 619 24.10 -2.98 1.63
CA ASP A 619 24.70 -4.06 0.84
C ASP A 619 25.41 -3.54 -0.45
N GLY A 620 25.26 -2.25 -0.76
CA GLY A 620 25.83 -1.59 -1.93
C GLY A 620 24.99 -1.69 -3.20
N THR A 621 23.81 -2.33 -3.14
CA THR A 621 22.80 -2.24 -4.20
C THR A 621 22.27 -0.81 -4.26
N TRP A 622 21.72 -0.44 -5.42
CA TRP A 622 21.27 0.93 -5.64
C TRP A 622 20.12 1.00 -6.64
N PHE A 623 19.30 2.02 -6.45
CA PHE A 623 18.19 2.43 -7.30
C PHE A 623 18.37 3.90 -7.67
N GLU A 624 18.06 4.24 -8.92
CA GLU A 624 18.14 5.61 -9.42
C GLU A 624 16.92 5.92 -10.28
N GLU A 625 16.31 7.06 -10.03
CA GLU A 625 15.17 7.60 -10.77
C GLU A 625 15.51 8.97 -11.33
N GLU A 626 15.28 9.17 -12.63
CA GLU A 626 15.63 10.39 -13.37
C GLU A 626 14.45 10.86 -14.23
N PHE A 627 14.08 12.13 -14.11
CA PHE A 627 13.08 12.77 -14.97
C PHE A 627 13.76 13.45 -16.17
N MET A 628 13.37 13.06 -17.38
CA MET A 628 13.92 13.58 -18.63
C MET A 628 13.24 14.91 -19.03
N GLU A 629 13.91 15.75 -19.83
CA GLU A 629 13.37 17.04 -20.32
C GLU A 629 12.05 16.90 -21.13
N ASP A 630 11.76 15.70 -21.65
CA ASP A 630 10.55 15.40 -22.41
C ASP A 630 9.38 14.87 -21.56
N GLY A 631 9.54 14.81 -20.23
CA GLY A 631 8.56 14.31 -19.28
C GLY A 631 8.58 12.78 -19.10
N SER A 632 9.53 12.08 -19.70
CA SER A 632 9.71 10.64 -19.49
C SER A 632 10.40 10.36 -18.15
N LEU A 633 9.97 9.32 -17.44
CA LEU A 633 10.61 8.80 -16.24
C LEU A 633 11.58 7.68 -16.61
N VAL A 634 12.80 7.71 -16.08
CA VAL A 634 13.80 6.66 -16.27
C VAL A 634 14.25 6.13 -14.92
N GLN A 635 13.99 4.84 -14.68
CA GLN A 635 14.41 4.12 -13.49
C GLN A 635 15.54 3.14 -13.85
N ARG A 636 16.54 3.02 -12.98
CA ARG A 636 17.71 2.14 -13.14
C ARG A 636 18.02 1.42 -11.85
N TYR A 637 18.44 0.17 -11.99
CA TYR A 637 18.70 -0.72 -10.87
C TYR A 637 20.15 -1.22 -10.91
N SER A 638 20.67 -1.64 -9.76
CA SER A 638 22.05 -2.13 -9.63
C SER A 638 22.36 -3.41 -10.41
N ASP A 639 21.34 -4.19 -10.77
CA ASP A 639 21.46 -5.38 -11.63
C ASP A 639 21.70 -5.01 -13.12
N GLY A 640 21.54 -3.74 -13.50
CA GLY A 640 21.70 -3.25 -14.86
C GLY A 640 20.40 -3.17 -15.65
N SER A 641 19.27 -3.57 -15.07
CA SER A 641 17.94 -3.37 -15.66
C SER A 641 17.56 -1.89 -15.68
N THR A 642 16.71 -1.52 -16.65
CA THR A 642 16.21 -0.15 -16.80
C THR A 642 14.73 -0.15 -17.16
N TYR A 643 13.96 0.71 -16.53
CA TYR A 643 12.56 0.98 -16.86
C TYR A 643 12.43 2.41 -17.36
N VAL A 644 11.67 2.60 -18.45
CA VAL A 644 11.42 3.91 -19.04
C VAL A 644 9.93 4.07 -19.25
N GLU A 645 9.33 5.02 -18.57
CA GLU A 645 7.96 5.46 -18.85
C GLU A 645 8.02 6.71 -19.71
N PHE A 646 7.40 6.65 -20.89
CA PHE A 646 7.35 7.77 -21.82
C PHE A 646 6.17 8.69 -21.46
N ALA A 647 6.30 9.98 -21.79
CA ALA A 647 5.25 10.97 -21.58
C ALA A 647 3.90 10.69 -22.29
N ASP A 648 3.83 9.68 -23.17
CA ASP A 648 2.59 9.23 -23.82
C ASP A 648 1.88 8.09 -23.07
N GLY A 649 2.36 7.72 -21.86
CA GLY A 649 1.84 6.63 -21.03
C GLY A 649 2.27 5.24 -21.52
N THR A 650 3.11 5.15 -22.56
CA THR A 650 3.74 3.88 -22.93
C THR A 650 4.98 3.66 -22.08
N SER A 651 5.30 2.41 -21.76
CA SER A 651 6.51 2.08 -21.01
C SER A 651 7.39 1.08 -21.76
N LYS A 652 8.66 1.06 -21.40
CA LYS A 652 9.67 0.15 -21.92
C LYS A 652 10.52 -0.37 -20.78
N TYR A 653 10.57 -1.68 -20.64
CA TYR A 653 11.49 -2.35 -19.73
C TYR A 653 12.68 -2.92 -20.51
N THR A 654 13.87 -2.88 -19.92
CA THR A 654 15.07 -3.53 -20.41
C THR A 654 15.68 -4.33 -19.27
N ASP A 655 15.80 -5.64 -19.45
CA ASP A 655 16.39 -6.53 -18.44
C ASP A 655 17.92 -6.34 -18.33
N PRO A 656 18.59 -6.94 -17.32
CA PRO A 656 20.06 -6.89 -17.18
C PRO A 656 20.84 -7.42 -18.38
N TYR A 657 20.21 -8.26 -19.19
CA TYR A 657 20.79 -8.91 -20.37
C TYR A 657 20.56 -8.11 -21.66
N GLY A 658 19.86 -6.97 -21.57
CA GLY A 658 19.61 -6.04 -22.66
C GLY A 658 18.40 -6.37 -23.55
N GLN A 659 17.55 -7.32 -23.17
CA GLN A 659 16.28 -7.59 -23.86
C GLN A 659 15.28 -6.50 -23.50
N THR A 660 14.54 -6.02 -24.50
CA THR A 660 13.56 -4.95 -24.27
C THR A 660 12.13 -5.40 -24.56
N SER A 661 11.22 -4.89 -23.74
CA SER A 661 9.78 -5.01 -23.93
C SER A 661 9.15 -3.63 -23.96
N ARG A 662 8.04 -3.50 -24.68
CA ARG A 662 7.27 -2.25 -24.78
C ARG A 662 5.82 -2.52 -24.42
N THR A 663 5.29 -1.76 -23.48
CA THR A 663 3.90 -1.87 -23.02
C THR A 663 3.09 -0.65 -23.47
N ILE A 664 1.87 -0.90 -23.95
CA ILE A 664 0.95 0.12 -24.44
C ILE A 664 -0.45 -0.19 -23.90
N SER A 665 -1.17 0.81 -23.37
CA SER A 665 -2.57 0.66 -23.00
C SER A 665 -3.49 0.56 -24.23
N ILE A 666 -4.53 -0.28 -24.13
CA ILE A 666 -5.53 -0.54 -25.16
C ILE A 666 -6.93 -0.54 -24.56
N GLY A 667 -7.95 -0.20 -25.36
CA GLY A 667 -9.35 -0.28 -24.95
C GLY A 667 -9.87 0.88 -24.10
N GLU A 668 -11.16 0.82 -23.72
CA GLU A 668 -11.87 1.73 -22.81
C GLU A 668 -12.91 0.90 -22.00
N GLY A 669 -13.14 1.24 -20.72
CA GLY A 669 -14.08 0.51 -19.82
C GLY A 669 -13.68 -0.96 -19.60
N ASP A 670 -14.64 -1.89 -19.61
CA ASP A 670 -14.42 -3.36 -19.44
C ASP A 670 -13.47 -4.03 -20.48
N SER A 671 -12.99 -3.26 -21.46
CA SER A 671 -12.02 -3.68 -22.47
C SER A 671 -10.65 -3.02 -22.33
N LEU A 672 -10.47 -2.19 -21.29
CA LEU A 672 -9.19 -1.61 -20.93
C LEU A 672 -8.19 -2.74 -20.62
N GLY A 673 -6.97 -2.56 -21.10
CA GLY A 673 -5.92 -3.55 -20.96
C GLY A 673 -4.57 -3.02 -21.42
N TRP A 674 -3.55 -3.87 -21.33
CA TRP A 674 -2.17 -3.56 -21.68
C TRP A 674 -1.63 -4.61 -22.64
N VAL A 675 -0.97 -4.15 -23.70
CA VAL A 675 -0.24 -5.01 -24.64
C VAL A 675 1.25 -4.80 -24.44
N THR A 676 1.93 -5.85 -24.00
CA THR A 676 3.39 -5.92 -23.92
C THR A 676 3.93 -6.64 -25.15
N GLN A 677 4.80 -5.98 -25.91
CA GLN A 677 5.49 -6.55 -27.05
C GLN A 677 6.98 -6.67 -26.73
N TYR A 678 7.53 -7.87 -26.90
CA TYR A 678 8.94 -8.17 -26.65
C TYR A 678 9.74 -8.14 -27.96
N ASP A 679 11.05 -7.88 -27.87
CA ASP A 679 11.94 -7.82 -29.03
C ASP A 679 12.07 -9.17 -29.77
N ASP A 680 11.81 -10.28 -29.10
CA ASP A 680 11.78 -11.63 -29.69
C ASP A 680 10.58 -11.85 -30.63
N GLY A 681 9.60 -10.93 -30.61
CA GLY A 681 8.37 -10.98 -31.40
C GLY A 681 7.18 -11.56 -30.65
N SER A 682 7.34 -11.96 -29.39
CA SER A 682 6.23 -12.37 -28.53
C SER A 682 5.38 -11.18 -28.10
N THR A 683 4.12 -11.46 -27.78
CA THR A 683 3.14 -10.48 -27.33
C THR A 683 2.35 -11.04 -26.17
N TYR A 684 2.29 -10.27 -25.09
CA TYR A 684 1.40 -10.49 -23.96
C TYR A 684 0.32 -9.41 -23.96
N THR A 685 -0.92 -9.78 -23.67
CA THR A 685 -2.05 -8.84 -23.58
C THR A 685 -2.86 -9.20 -22.37
N GLU A 686 -3.09 -8.24 -21.50
CA GLU A 686 -3.86 -8.40 -20.27
C GLU A 686 -4.97 -7.35 -20.25
N TYR A 687 -6.16 -7.74 -19.82
CA TYR A 687 -7.32 -6.86 -19.69
C TYR A 687 -7.65 -6.72 -18.20
N GLU A 688 -8.23 -5.58 -17.83
CA GLU A 688 -8.60 -5.25 -16.44
C GLU A 688 -9.54 -6.27 -15.79
N ASN A 689 -10.34 -6.99 -16.59
CA ASN A 689 -11.20 -8.09 -16.12
C ASN A 689 -10.47 -9.43 -15.86
N GLY A 690 -9.14 -9.44 -15.83
CA GLY A 690 -8.31 -10.63 -15.62
C GLY A 690 -8.21 -11.56 -16.84
N ARG A 691 -8.85 -11.23 -17.97
CA ARG A 691 -8.61 -11.94 -19.23
C ARG A 691 -7.20 -11.62 -19.71
N ALA A 692 -6.45 -12.62 -20.13
CA ALA A 692 -5.13 -12.41 -20.70
C ALA A 692 -4.89 -13.30 -21.92
N SER A 693 -3.94 -12.93 -22.76
CA SER A 693 -3.46 -13.76 -23.86
C SER A 693 -1.98 -13.55 -24.09
N TYR A 694 -1.24 -14.64 -24.17
CA TYR A 694 0.16 -14.66 -24.56
C TYR A 694 0.30 -15.29 -25.95
N THR A 695 1.25 -14.82 -26.75
CA THR A 695 1.66 -15.43 -28.01
C THR A 695 3.17 -15.32 -28.14
N ASP A 696 3.85 -16.45 -28.29
CA ASP A 696 5.29 -16.50 -28.47
C ASP A 696 5.69 -16.26 -29.95
N PRO A 697 7.00 -16.17 -30.28
CA PRO A 697 7.45 -15.97 -31.66
C PRO A 697 7.19 -17.18 -32.57
N SER A 698 6.97 -18.36 -32.00
CA SER A 698 6.63 -19.59 -32.72
C SER A 698 5.15 -19.65 -33.14
N GLY A 699 4.32 -18.78 -32.56
CA GLY A 699 2.88 -18.74 -32.74
C GLY A 699 2.11 -19.63 -31.76
N PHE A 700 2.79 -20.20 -30.76
CA PHE A 700 2.12 -20.81 -29.62
C PHE A 700 1.44 -19.71 -28.82
N SER A 701 0.16 -19.91 -28.51
CA SER A 701 -0.63 -18.94 -27.76
C SER A 701 -1.29 -19.56 -26.54
N VAL A 702 -1.44 -18.77 -25.50
CA VAL A 702 -2.20 -19.08 -24.29
C VAL A 702 -3.29 -18.03 -24.14
N GLU A 703 -4.52 -18.43 -23.85
CA GLU A 703 -5.64 -17.54 -23.55
C GLU A 703 -6.21 -17.85 -22.17
N ILE A 704 -6.27 -16.85 -21.31
CA ILE A 704 -6.80 -16.92 -19.94
C ILE A 704 -8.13 -16.19 -19.92
N ILE A 705 -9.17 -16.84 -19.42
CA ILE A 705 -10.52 -16.29 -19.26
C ILE A 705 -10.95 -16.52 -17.82
N VAL A 706 -11.38 -15.46 -17.15
CA VAL A 706 -11.97 -15.54 -15.81
C VAL A 706 -13.49 -15.47 -15.94
N ASP A 707 -14.20 -16.42 -15.34
CA ASP A 707 -15.67 -16.38 -15.27
C ASP A 707 -16.10 -15.39 -14.17
N PRO A 708 -16.77 -14.27 -14.51
CA PRO A 708 -17.10 -13.23 -13.54
C PRO A 708 -18.16 -13.65 -12.51
N GLU A 709 -18.95 -14.71 -12.76
CA GLU A 709 -19.99 -15.17 -11.82
C GLU A 709 -19.41 -16.18 -10.81
N THR A 710 -18.41 -16.96 -11.21
CA THR A 710 -17.85 -18.03 -10.37
C THR A 710 -16.40 -17.79 -9.93
N GLY A 711 -15.74 -16.75 -10.43
CA GLY A 711 -14.30 -16.48 -10.21
C GLY A 711 -13.38 -17.56 -10.79
N VAL A 712 -13.90 -18.45 -11.65
CA VAL A 712 -13.12 -19.60 -12.14
C VAL A 712 -12.23 -19.13 -13.29
N ARG A 713 -10.93 -19.31 -13.12
CA ARG A 713 -9.91 -19.02 -14.13
C ARG A 713 -9.76 -20.22 -15.05
N THR A 714 -9.88 -20.01 -16.36
CA THR A 714 -9.69 -21.03 -17.40
C THR A 714 -8.60 -20.58 -18.35
N GLU A 715 -7.50 -21.32 -18.38
CA GLU A 715 -6.39 -21.12 -19.29
C GLU A 715 -6.46 -22.15 -20.42
N THR A 716 -6.36 -21.70 -21.67
CA THR A 716 -6.42 -22.53 -22.88
C THR A 716 -5.19 -22.28 -23.72
N SER A 717 -4.38 -23.31 -23.88
CA SER A 717 -3.17 -23.28 -24.71
C SER A 717 -3.47 -23.76 -26.13
N SER A 718 -2.72 -23.25 -27.10
CA SER A 718 -2.88 -23.54 -28.53
C SER A 718 -2.56 -25.00 -28.89
N ASP A 719 -1.86 -25.72 -28.02
CA ASP A 719 -1.62 -27.16 -28.11
C ASP A 719 -2.87 -28.00 -27.75
N GLY A 720 -3.90 -27.38 -27.17
CA GLY A 720 -5.13 -28.01 -26.72
C GLY A 720 -5.18 -28.30 -25.21
N THR A 721 -4.15 -27.92 -24.44
CA THR A 721 -4.15 -28.01 -22.98
C THR A 721 -5.13 -26.99 -22.40
N VAL A 722 -5.93 -27.43 -21.42
CA VAL A 722 -6.87 -26.57 -20.70
C VAL A 722 -6.66 -26.72 -19.20
N ILE A 723 -6.30 -25.63 -18.53
CA ILE A 723 -6.20 -25.55 -17.07
C ILE A 723 -7.42 -24.81 -16.55
N ARG A 724 -8.03 -25.31 -15.48
CA ARG A 724 -9.17 -24.67 -14.84
C ARG A 724 -8.94 -24.62 -13.34
N GLU A 725 -8.94 -23.43 -12.78
CA GLU A 725 -8.69 -23.15 -11.37
C GLU A 725 -9.91 -22.45 -10.78
N ALA A 726 -10.36 -22.91 -9.63
CA ALA A 726 -11.46 -22.31 -8.88
C ALA A 726 -10.91 -21.41 -7.77
N PRO A 727 -11.71 -20.45 -7.25
CA PRO A 727 -11.28 -19.55 -6.18
C PRO A 727 -10.89 -20.24 -4.87
N ASP A 728 -11.35 -21.49 -4.65
CA ASP A 728 -10.99 -22.30 -3.49
C ASP A 728 -9.63 -23.01 -3.63
N GLY A 729 -8.83 -22.63 -4.63
CA GLY A 729 -7.53 -23.25 -4.96
C GLY A 729 -7.65 -24.63 -5.61
N SER A 730 -8.86 -25.18 -5.80
CA SER A 730 -9.03 -26.44 -6.52
C SER A 730 -8.80 -26.26 -8.02
N PHE A 731 -8.21 -27.26 -8.67
CA PHE A 731 -7.85 -27.14 -10.08
C PHE A 731 -8.03 -28.44 -10.86
N SER A 732 -8.10 -28.31 -12.19
CA SER A 732 -8.03 -29.43 -13.11
C SER A 732 -7.24 -29.06 -14.36
N VAL A 733 -6.29 -29.91 -14.74
CA VAL A 733 -5.53 -29.80 -15.99
C VAL A 733 -6.03 -30.87 -16.95
N ILE A 734 -6.34 -30.48 -18.19
CA ILE A 734 -6.75 -31.38 -19.27
C ILE A 734 -5.73 -31.24 -20.38
N TYR A 735 -4.99 -32.30 -20.65
CA TYR A 735 -3.97 -32.32 -21.70
C TYR A 735 -4.58 -32.54 -23.10
N PRO A 736 -3.82 -32.28 -24.19
CA PRO A 736 -4.31 -32.42 -25.56
C PRO A 736 -4.76 -33.83 -25.94
N ASP A 737 -4.20 -34.84 -25.29
CA ASP A 737 -4.58 -36.26 -25.46
C ASP A 737 -5.85 -36.65 -24.67
N GLY A 738 -6.39 -35.71 -23.89
CA GLY A 738 -7.59 -35.86 -23.07
C GLY A 738 -7.35 -36.45 -21.68
N THR A 739 -6.10 -36.72 -21.31
CA THR A 739 -5.71 -37.08 -19.95
C THR A 739 -5.93 -35.92 -18.98
N ARG A 740 -6.09 -36.21 -17.69
CA ARG A 740 -6.55 -35.23 -16.70
C ARG A 740 -5.85 -35.36 -15.36
N ASP A 741 -5.42 -34.23 -14.85
CA ASP A 741 -4.97 -34.06 -13.47
C ASP A 741 -5.99 -33.20 -12.72
N SER A 742 -6.12 -33.41 -11.42
CA SER A 742 -7.03 -32.60 -10.59
C SER A 742 -6.56 -32.50 -9.15
N GLY A 743 -6.61 -31.29 -8.58
CA GLY A 743 -6.42 -31.00 -7.16
C GLY A 743 -7.73 -30.57 -6.50
N VAL A 744 -8.05 -31.13 -5.33
CA VAL A 744 -9.26 -30.79 -4.56
C VAL A 744 -8.92 -30.73 -3.07
N TYR A 745 -9.39 -29.69 -2.39
CA TYR A 745 -9.32 -29.60 -0.93
C TYR A 745 -10.35 -30.50 -0.26
N ASN A 746 -9.91 -31.26 0.73
CA ASN A 746 -10.76 -32.08 1.58
C ASN A 746 -11.36 -31.26 2.73
N PRO A 747 -12.39 -31.79 3.43
CA PRO A 747 -12.98 -31.13 4.61
C PRO A 747 -12.02 -30.87 5.77
N ASP A 748 -10.87 -31.55 5.77
CA ASP A 748 -9.82 -31.44 6.78
C ASP A 748 -8.77 -30.38 6.42
N GLY A 749 -8.92 -29.65 5.29
CA GLY A 749 -7.97 -28.62 4.83
C GLY A 749 -6.85 -29.17 3.92
N ASP A 750 -6.68 -30.48 3.82
CA ASP A 750 -5.66 -31.10 2.96
C ASP A 750 -5.98 -30.96 1.46
N LEU A 751 -4.99 -30.56 0.65
CA LEU A 751 -5.06 -30.57 -0.81
C LEU A 751 -4.73 -31.97 -1.34
N VAL A 752 -5.67 -32.61 -2.04
CA VAL A 752 -5.46 -33.91 -2.70
C VAL A 752 -5.37 -33.75 -4.20
N MET A 753 -4.19 -34.03 -4.74
CA MET A 753 -3.91 -34.07 -6.17
C MET A 753 -3.97 -35.50 -6.69
N THR A 754 -4.62 -35.68 -7.83
CA THR A 754 -4.66 -36.94 -8.58
C THR A 754 -4.19 -36.66 -9.99
N TYR A 755 -3.20 -37.41 -10.46
CA TYR A 755 -2.61 -37.25 -11.77
C TYR A 755 -3.12 -38.32 -12.74
N ALA A 756 -3.05 -38.03 -14.04
CA ALA A 756 -3.55 -38.91 -15.08
C ALA A 756 -2.79 -40.23 -15.21
N ASP A 757 -1.51 -40.23 -14.82
CA ASP A 757 -0.66 -41.41 -14.80
C ASP A 757 -1.02 -42.40 -13.69
N GLY A 758 -1.95 -42.02 -12.79
CA GLY A 758 -2.39 -42.82 -11.66
C GLY A 758 -1.67 -42.52 -10.35
N SER A 759 -0.71 -41.59 -10.35
CA SER A 759 -0.12 -41.07 -9.13
C SER A 759 -1.07 -40.13 -8.37
N SER A 760 -0.76 -39.87 -7.11
CA SER A 760 -1.51 -38.93 -6.26
C SER A 760 -0.59 -38.22 -5.28
N SER A 761 -0.90 -36.98 -4.95
CA SER A 761 -0.23 -36.24 -3.87
C SER A 761 -1.25 -35.76 -2.84
N ILE A 762 -0.83 -35.64 -1.59
CA ILE A 762 -1.61 -35.07 -0.49
C ILE A 762 -0.70 -34.06 0.21
N VAL A 763 -1.09 -32.80 0.21
CA VAL A 763 -0.44 -31.72 0.94
C VAL A 763 -1.32 -31.39 2.15
N ARG A 764 -0.75 -31.40 3.35
CA ARG A 764 -1.47 -31.13 4.60
C ARG A 764 -1.27 -29.70 5.07
N GLU A 765 -2.12 -29.25 5.98
CA GLU A 765 -2.06 -27.91 6.59
C GLU A 765 -0.72 -27.62 7.30
N ASP A 766 -0.07 -28.66 7.85
CA ASP A 766 1.25 -28.54 8.50
C ASP A 766 2.43 -28.47 7.50
N GLY A 767 2.14 -28.34 6.20
CA GLY A 767 3.13 -28.35 5.12
C GLY A 767 3.71 -29.74 4.80
N SER A 768 3.33 -30.79 5.53
CA SER A 768 3.78 -32.15 5.22
C SER A 768 3.12 -32.67 3.94
N GLU A 769 3.88 -33.41 3.14
CA GLU A 769 3.42 -33.91 1.86
C GLU A 769 3.48 -35.44 1.80
N THR A 770 2.61 -36.04 1.01
CA THR A 770 2.64 -37.46 0.71
C THR A 770 2.35 -37.67 -0.77
N PHE A 771 3.39 -37.95 -1.54
CA PHE A 771 3.30 -38.33 -2.93
C PHE A 771 3.26 -39.86 -3.06
N THR A 772 2.44 -40.39 -3.95
CA THR A 772 2.40 -41.81 -4.31
C THR A 772 2.47 -41.92 -5.82
N ASP A 773 3.51 -42.56 -6.33
CA ASP A 773 3.70 -42.75 -7.77
C ASP A 773 2.73 -43.80 -8.36
N PRO A 774 2.66 -43.98 -9.70
CA PRO A 774 1.77 -44.96 -10.32
C PRO A 774 2.08 -46.42 -9.97
N TYR A 775 3.29 -46.70 -9.47
CA TYR A 775 3.77 -48.03 -9.09
C TYR A 775 3.52 -48.32 -7.60
N GLY A 776 3.02 -47.34 -6.85
CA GLY A 776 2.69 -47.43 -5.43
C GLY A 776 3.84 -47.07 -4.48
N ILE A 777 4.95 -46.53 -4.99
CA ILE A 777 6.03 -46.00 -4.15
C ILE A 777 5.53 -44.69 -3.53
N THR A 778 5.55 -44.63 -2.20
CA THR A 778 5.12 -43.47 -1.44
C THR A 778 6.33 -42.68 -0.95
N THR A 779 6.35 -41.37 -1.21
CA THR A 779 7.31 -40.41 -0.68
C THR A 779 6.60 -39.49 0.30
N ILE A 780 7.15 -39.37 1.51
CA ILE A 780 6.61 -38.52 2.57
C ILE A 780 7.61 -37.40 2.83
N VAL A 781 7.13 -36.16 2.84
CA VAL A 781 7.89 -34.97 3.23
C VAL A 781 7.41 -34.52 4.61
N THR A 782 8.34 -34.30 5.52
CA THR A 782 8.06 -33.82 6.88
C THR A 782 9.04 -32.71 7.26
N TYR A 783 8.56 -31.81 8.11
CA TYR A 783 9.34 -30.77 8.76
C TYR A 783 9.35 -31.04 10.27
N ASP A 784 10.47 -30.78 10.95
CA ASP A 784 10.52 -30.84 12.41
C ASP A 784 10.45 -29.44 13.05
N GLU A 785 10.44 -29.39 14.39
CA GLU A 785 10.32 -28.15 15.18
C GLU A 785 11.43 -27.13 14.88
N GLU A 786 12.56 -27.58 14.33
CA GLU A 786 13.70 -26.75 13.97
C GLU A 786 13.66 -26.34 12.49
N GLY A 787 12.65 -26.72 11.71
CA GLY A 787 12.52 -26.39 10.29
C GLY A 787 13.30 -27.31 9.34
N ARG A 788 13.91 -28.39 9.83
CA ARG A 788 14.65 -29.34 8.98
C ARG A 788 13.67 -30.13 8.12
N ARG A 789 13.89 -30.08 6.81
CA ARG A 789 13.07 -30.80 5.83
C ARG A 789 13.61 -32.20 5.61
N THR A 790 12.77 -33.21 5.77
CA THR A 790 13.11 -34.63 5.52
C THR A 790 12.13 -35.25 4.54
N GLU A 791 12.66 -35.88 3.49
CA GLU A 791 11.91 -36.66 2.52
C GLU A 791 12.29 -38.13 2.64
N ILE A 792 11.29 -39.02 2.71
CA ILE A 792 11.50 -40.46 2.80
C ILE A 792 10.59 -41.15 1.80
N SER A 793 11.19 -41.87 0.86
CA SER A 793 10.51 -42.73 -0.09
C SER A 793 10.53 -44.19 0.39
N SER A 794 9.44 -44.91 0.12
CA SER A 794 9.28 -46.32 0.47
C SER A 794 10.24 -47.28 -0.25
N ASP A 795 10.91 -46.83 -1.33
CA ASP A 795 11.96 -47.57 -2.04
C ASP A 795 13.35 -47.46 -1.38
N GLY A 796 13.47 -46.65 -0.31
CA GLY A 796 14.70 -46.42 0.42
C GLY A 796 15.47 -45.17 0.01
N TRP A 797 14.96 -44.37 -0.94
CA TRP A 797 15.47 -43.03 -1.19
C TRP A 797 15.12 -42.08 -0.03
N THR A 798 16.06 -41.29 0.44
CA THR A 798 15.83 -40.27 1.47
C THR A 798 16.59 -38.99 1.16
N SER A 799 16.00 -37.83 1.43
CA SER A 799 16.68 -36.54 1.40
C SER A 799 16.50 -35.82 2.74
N THR A 800 17.53 -35.16 3.23
CA THR A 800 17.44 -34.33 4.43
C THR A 800 18.14 -33.00 4.16
N THR A 801 17.42 -31.90 4.34
CA THR A 801 17.93 -30.54 4.24
C THR A 801 17.99 -29.94 5.65
N SER A 802 19.12 -29.32 5.99
CA SER A 802 19.25 -28.62 7.28
C SER A 802 18.28 -27.43 7.39
N PRO A 803 17.92 -27.01 8.62
CA PRO A 803 17.05 -25.84 8.85
C PRO A 803 17.44 -24.59 8.07
N ASP A 804 18.72 -24.26 8.10
CA ASP A 804 19.34 -23.09 7.45
C ASP A 804 19.54 -23.26 5.93
N GLY A 805 19.11 -24.39 5.35
CA GLY A 805 19.34 -24.75 3.96
C GLY A 805 20.81 -24.95 3.58
N SER A 806 21.77 -24.85 4.51
CA SER A 806 23.21 -24.86 4.21
C SER A 806 23.75 -26.23 3.85
N SER A 807 23.01 -27.29 4.13
CA SER A 807 23.41 -28.66 3.80
C SER A 807 22.24 -29.54 3.37
N ILE A 808 22.49 -30.38 2.37
CA ILE A 808 21.52 -31.35 1.88
C ILE A 808 22.21 -32.71 1.81
N ARG A 809 21.57 -33.74 2.36
CA ARG A 809 22.04 -35.12 2.29
C ARG A 809 21.02 -35.98 1.59
N VAL A 810 21.40 -36.56 0.46
CA VAL A 810 20.58 -37.51 -0.29
C VAL A 810 21.16 -38.90 -0.15
N THR A 811 20.34 -39.88 0.19
CA THR A 811 20.69 -41.31 0.18
C THR A 811 19.79 -42.00 -0.83
N TYR A 812 20.41 -42.64 -1.81
CA TYR A 812 19.72 -43.36 -2.87
C TYR A 812 19.37 -44.79 -2.43
N PRO A 813 18.40 -45.47 -3.09
CA PRO A 813 17.99 -46.84 -2.75
C PRO A 813 19.12 -47.88 -2.76
N ASP A 814 20.17 -47.64 -3.56
CA ASP A 814 21.35 -48.51 -3.65
C ASP A 814 22.39 -48.26 -2.53
N GLY A 815 22.11 -47.30 -1.63
CA GLY A 815 22.97 -46.89 -0.53
C GLY A 815 24.04 -45.87 -0.92
N TYR A 816 24.03 -45.36 -2.15
CA TYR A 816 24.86 -44.22 -2.54
C TYR A 816 24.41 -42.97 -1.77
N VAL A 817 25.37 -42.18 -1.28
CA VAL A 817 25.09 -40.96 -0.52
C VAL A 817 25.72 -39.77 -1.21
N GLU A 818 24.96 -38.69 -1.37
CA GLU A 818 25.43 -37.37 -1.77
C GLU A 818 25.27 -36.39 -0.62
N ASN A 819 26.26 -35.53 -0.43
CA ASN A 819 26.20 -34.44 0.54
C ASN A 819 26.51 -33.13 -0.17
N THR A 820 25.55 -32.20 -0.16
CA THR A 820 25.70 -30.84 -0.67
C THR A 820 25.92 -29.88 0.50
N VAL A 821 26.87 -28.97 0.35
CA VAL A 821 27.10 -27.85 1.27
C VAL A 821 26.98 -26.56 0.48
N ILE A 822 26.11 -25.67 0.91
CA ILE A 822 25.81 -24.36 0.32
C ILE A 822 26.50 -23.30 1.19
N SER A 823 27.20 -22.37 0.54
CA SER A 823 27.90 -21.24 1.19
C SER A 823 27.01 -20.00 1.13
N SER A 824 27.27 -19.03 2.01
CA SER A 824 26.50 -17.78 2.09
C SER A 824 26.59 -16.89 0.84
N ASP A 825 27.57 -17.14 -0.04
CA ASP A 825 27.71 -16.46 -1.33
C ASP A 825 26.91 -17.12 -2.47
N GLY A 826 26.12 -18.17 -2.17
CA GLY A 826 25.36 -18.95 -3.15
C GLY A 826 26.16 -20.04 -3.87
N SER A 827 27.47 -20.17 -3.60
CA SER A 827 28.29 -21.27 -4.12
C SER A 827 27.94 -22.57 -3.39
N TYR A 828 28.00 -23.72 -4.08
CA TYR A 828 27.75 -25.01 -3.43
C TYR A 828 28.71 -26.11 -3.88
N VAL A 829 28.89 -27.10 -3.02
CA VAL A 829 29.67 -28.31 -3.30
C VAL A 829 28.87 -29.55 -2.94
N THR A 830 28.55 -30.37 -3.93
CA THR A 830 28.01 -31.72 -3.76
C THR A 830 29.13 -32.74 -3.81
N THR A 831 29.17 -33.67 -2.86
CA THR A 831 30.16 -34.76 -2.80
C THR A 831 29.47 -36.10 -2.68
N GLY A 832 29.75 -36.98 -3.64
CA GLY A 832 29.26 -38.35 -3.67
C GLY A 832 30.11 -39.31 -2.83
N SER A 833 29.49 -40.39 -2.36
CA SER A 833 30.15 -41.44 -1.55
C SER A 833 31.22 -42.24 -2.31
N ASP A 834 31.20 -42.20 -3.64
CA ASP A 834 32.22 -42.75 -4.54
C ASP A 834 33.40 -41.79 -4.78
N GLY A 835 33.34 -40.57 -4.26
CA GLY A 835 34.35 -39.53 -4.41
C GLY A 835 34.15 -38.61 -5.62
N SER A 836 33.00 -38.71 -6.32
CA SER A 836 32.57 -37.68 -7.28
C SER A 836 32.29 -36.35 -6.56
N SER A 837 32.39 -35.24 -7.28
CA SER A 837 31.93 -33.96 -6.75
C SER A 837 31.42 -33.01 -7.82
N ILE A 838 30.49 -32.15 -7.43
CA ILE A 838 29.98 -31.03 -8.22
C ILE A 838 30.28 -29.77 -7.42
N ARG A 839 30.87 -28.76 -8.04
CA ARG A 839 31.17 -27.48 -7.40
C ARG A 839 30.65 -26.34 -8.26
N TYR A 840 29.70 -25.58 -7.74
CA TYR A 840 29.26 -24.33 -8.31
C TYR A 840 29.94 -23.15 -7.62
N ASP A 841 30.32 -22.15 -8.40
CA ASP A 841 30.92 -20.89 -7.94
C ASP A 841 30.04 -19.74 -8.43
N ALA A 842 29.40 -19.04 -7.50
CA ALA A 842 28.39 -18.02 -7.81
C ALA A 842 28.99 -16.75 -8.45
N GLU A 843 30.21 -16.36 -8.05
CA GLU A 843 30.90 -15.18 -8.61
C GLU A 843 31.22 -15.39 -10.10
N THR A 844 31.63 -16.61 -10.46
CA THR A 844 32.05 -16.93 -11.83
C THR A 844 30.98 -17.63 -12.67
N GLN A 845 29.82 -17.95 -12.09
CA GLN A 845 28.75 -18.75 -12.70
C GLN A 845 29.27 -20.04 -13.35
N GLN A 846 30.23 -20.68 -12.68
CA GLN A 846 30.94 -21.84 -13.20
C GLN A 846 30.61 -23.07 -12.35
N THR A 847 30.14 -24.14 -13.00
CA THR A 847 29.95 -25.45 -12.38
C THR A 847 31.04 -26.40 -12.83
N THR A 848 31.71 -27.03 -11.88
CA THR A 848 32.76 -28.01 -12.12
C THR A 848 32.29 -29.37 -11.65
N PHE A 849 32.23 -30.34 -12.55
CA PHE A 849 31.95 -31.74 -12.28
C PHE A 849 33.25 -32.51 -12.22
N ALA A 850 33.45 -33.32 -11.19
CA ALA A 850 34.58 -34.22 -11.05
C ALA A 850 34.06 -35.64 -10.84
N ASP A 851 34.42 -36.55 -11.73
CA ASP A 851 34.08 -37.96 -11.56
C ASP A 851 35.04 -38.64 -10.55
N PRO A 852 34.72 -39.85 -10.05
CA PRO A 852 35.60 -40.60 -9.14
C PRO A 852 36.97 -40.96 -9.73
N SER A 853 37.10 -40.91 -11.06
CA SER A 853 38.33 -41.19 -11.79
C SER A 853 39.24 -39.96 -11.95
N GLY A 854 38.75 -38.78 -11.57
CA GLY A 854 39.42 -37.48 -11.67
C GLY A 854 39.26 -36.79 -13.03
N SER A 855 38.33 -37.24 -13.88
CA SER A 855 37.90 -36.46 -15.05
C SER A 855 37.09 -35.27 -14.58
N ILE A 856 37.40 -34.10 -15.14
CA ILE A 856 36.77 -32.82 -14.82
C ILE A 856 35.99 -32.33 -16.04
N GLU A 857 34.75 -31.92 -15.83
CA GLU A 857 33.93 -31.19 -16.80
C GLU A 857 33.54 -29.84 -16.20
N VAL A 858 33.50 -28.80 -17.04
CA VAL A 858 33.24 -27.43 -16.60
C VAL A 858 32.12 -26.84 -17.43
N LEU A 859 31.02 -26.49 -16.79
CA LEU A 859 29.93 -25.70 -17.34
C LEU A 859 30.11 -24.23 -16.95
N ARG A 860 29.88 -23.30 -17.87
CA ARG A 860 29.89 -21.86 -17.63
C ARG A 860 28.87 -21.16 -18.53
N VAL A 861 28.40 -20.00 -18.13
CA VAL A 861 27.65 -19.10 -19.03
C VAL A 861 28.62 -18.12 -19.69
N ASP A 862 28.52 -17.91 -20.99
CA ASP A 862 29.34 -16.94 -21.72
C ASP A 862 28.71 -15.54 -21.80
N GLN A 863 29.38 -14.61 -22.47
CA GLN A 863 28.94 -13.21 -22.59
C GLN A 863 27.67 -13.04 -23.43
N ASP A 864 27.33 -14.04 -24.23
CA ASP A 864 26.17 -14.04 -25.13
C ASP A 864 25.01 -14.86 -24.52
N GLY A 865 25.13 -15.29 -23.25
CA GLY A 865 24.11 -16.06 -22.53
C GLY A 865 24.08 -17.56 -22.91
N ASN A 866 25.10 -18.07 -23.60
CA ASN A 866 25.17 -19.49 -23.94
C ASN A 866 25.74 -20.28 -22.77
N GLU A 867 25.16 -21.45 -22.53
CA GLU A 867 25.68 -22.45 -21.61
C GLU A 867 26.77 -23.28 -22.30
N VAL A 868 28.00 -23.20 -21.80
CA VAL A 868 29.17 -23.85 -22.40
C VAL A 868 29.75 -24.90 -21.47
N LEU A 869 29.52 -26.17 -21.80
CA LEU A 869 30.13 -27.33 -21.16
C LEU A 869 31.46 -27.68 -21.86
N THR A 870 32.53 -27.83 -21.10
CA THR A 870 33.85 -28.26 -21.61
C THR A 870 34.35 -29.45 -20.81
N ASN A 871 34.62 -30.57 -21.48
CA ASN A 871 35.15 -31.75 -20.81
C ASN A 871 36.69 -31.75 -20.73
N SER A 872 37.25 -32.71 -19.98
CA SER A 872 38.71 -32.86 -19.79
C SER A 872 39.51 -33.12 -21.07
N ASN A 873 38.85 -33.55 -22.14
CA ASN A 873 39.47 -33.78 -23.44
C ASN A 873 39.47 -32.51 -24.33
N GLY A 874 38.79 -31.44 -23.90
CA GLY A 874 38.65 -30.19 -24.63
C GLY A 874 37.48 -30.17 -25.62
N GLU A 875 36.60 -31.17 -25.59
CA GLU A 875 35.34 -31.13 -26.33
C GLU A 875 34.42 -30.11 -25.64
N THR A 876 33.72 -29.31 -26.43
CA THR A 876 32.86 -28.22 -25.96
C THR A 876 31.45 -28.40 -26.50
N ILE A 877 30.46 -28.34 -25.63
CA ILE A 877 29.05 -28.25 -25.98
C ILE A 877 28.60 -26.85 -25.59
N GLU A 878 27.94 -26.15 -26.49
CA GLU A 878 27.41 -24.81 -26.29
C GLU A 878 25.91 -24.87 -26.56
N PHE A 879 25.09 -24.41 -25.61
CA PHE A 879 23.65 -24.34 -25.76
C PHE A 879 23.20 -22.89 -25.62
N ASN A 880 22.44 -22.41 -26.60
CA ASN A 880 21.82 -21.10 -26.57
C ASN A 880 20.35 -21.28 -26.16
N PRO A 881 19.94 -20.85 -24.95
CA PRO A 881 18.58 -21.02 -24.45
C PRO A 881 17.54 -20.19 -25.22
N LEU A 882 17.91 -19.00 -25.73
CA LEU A 882 17.02 -18.12 -26.48
C LEU A 882 16.64 -18.69 -27.85
N ALA A 883 17.63 -19.20 -28.58
CA ALA A 883 17.41 -19.84 -29.87
C ALA A 883 17.00 -21.32 -29.72
N ASN A 884 17.14 -21.88 -28.51
CA ASN A 884 17.02 -23.30 -28.21
C ASN A 884 17.84 -24.15 -29.19
N THR A 885 19.09 -23.73 -29.41
CA THR A 885 20.04 -24.36 -30.34
C THR A 885 21.28 -24.82 -29.61
N SER A 886 21.76 -26.00 -29.94
CA SER A 886 22.99 -26.58 -29.44
C SER A 886 24.07 -26.65 -30.52
N SER A 887 25.29 -26.33 -30.12
CA SER A 887 26.53 -26.44 -30.88
C SER A 887 27.43 -27.44 -30.17
N PHE A 888 28.02 -28.37 -30.92
CA PHE A 888 29.00 -29.33 -30.41
C PHE A 888 30.31 -29.13 -31.16
N ILE A 889 31.39 -28.95 -30.42
CA ILE A 889 32.75 -28.78 -30.92
C ILE A 889 33.61 -29.92 -30.36
N ASP A 890 34.12 -30.80 -31.22
CA ASP A 890 35.04 -31.86 -30.77
C ASP A 890 36.44 -31.30 -30.41
N ALA A 891 37.30 -32.15 -29.83
CA ALA A 891 38.66 -31.79 -29.43
C ALA A 891 39.57 -31.40 -30.61
N GLU A 892 39.16 -31.72 -31.85
CA GLU A 892 39.82 -31.34 -33.10
C GLU A 892 39.31 -30.03 -33.71
N GLY A 893 38.25 -29.43 -33.14
CA GLY A 893 37.64 -28.17 -33.55
C GLY A 893 36.58 -28.30 -34.65
N ASN A 894 36.02 -29.48 -34.88
CA ASN A 894 34.91 -29.69 -35.81
C ASN A 894 33.59 -29.38 -35.12
N MET A 895 32.68 -28.70 -35.82
CA MET A 895 31.45 -28.14 -35.26
C MET A 895 30.19 -28.79 -35.86
N GLN A 896 29.24 -29.16 -35.01
CA GLN A 896 27.86 -29.54 -35.36
C GLN A 896 26.91 -28.53 -34.73
N ILE A 897 25.83 -28.14 -35.43
CA ILE A 897 24.88 -27.12 -34.97
C ILE A 897 23.47 -27.66 -35.19
N SER A 898 22.57 -27.44 -34.23
CA SER A 898 21.14 -27.66 -34.37
C SER A 898 20.39 -26.35 -34.65
N GLU A 899 19.33 -26.43 -35.46
CA GLU A 899 18.43 -25.31 -35.78
C GLU A 899 16.98 -25.71 -35.46
N ARG A 900 16.22 -24.87 -34.75
CA ARG A 900 14.80 -25.11 -34.45
C ARG A 900 13.90 -24.71 -35.62
N THR A 901 12.84 -25.47 -35.85
CA THR A 901 11.87 -25.28 -36.96
C THR A 901 10.56 -24.65 -36.48
N GLU A 902 9.77 -24.09 -37.41
CA GLU A 902 8.48 -23.41 -37.16
C GLU A 902 7.41 -24.30 -36.46
N ASN A 903 7.52 -25.64 -36.55
CA ASN A 903 6.58 -26.55 -35.88
C ASN A 903 7.10 -27.07 -34.53
N GLY A 904 8.22 -26.52 -34.01
CA GLY A 904 8.85 -26.96 -32.77
C GLY A 904 9.84 -28.13 -32.89
N GLY A 905 10.07 -28.67 -34.09
CA GLY A 905 11.08 -29.71 -34.36
C GLY A 905 12.50 -29.16 -34.58
N TYR A 906 13.49 -30.02 -34.82
CA TYR A 906 14.91 -29.63 -34.91
C TYR A 906 15.60 -30.18 -36.17
N LEU A 907 16.53 -29.41 -36.74
CA LEU A 907 17.43 -29.81 -37.82
C LEU A 907 18.85 -29.93 -37.28
N ILE A 908 19.48 -31.10 -37.38
CA ILE A 908 20.86 -31.33 -36.97
C ILE A 908 21.70 -31.62 -38.21
N THR A 909 22.74 -30.83 -38.45
CA THR A 909 23.69 -31.08 -39.56
C THR A 909 24.92 -31.82 -39.06
N LEU A 910 25.09 -33.07 -39.51
CA LEU A 910 26.24 -33.91 -39.20
C LEU A 910 27.48 -33.53 -40.03
N GLU A 911 28.66 -34.01 -39.60
CA GLU A 911 29.96 -33.75 -40.24
C GLU A 911 29.99 -34.10 -41.75
N ASP A 912 29.26 -35.14 -42.17
CA ASP A 912 29.21 -35.60 -43.56
C ASP A 912 28.23 -34.78 -44.45
N GLY A 913 27.58 -33.77 -43.86
CA GLY A 913 26.57 -32.92 -44.51
C GLY A 913 25.16 -33.53 -44.51
N THR A 914 24.94 -34.64 -43.81
CA THR A 914 23.61 -35.21 -43.59
C THR A 914 22.82 -34.33 -42.63
N VAL A 915 21.57 -34.04 -42.98
CA VAL A 915 20.63 -33.28 -42.15
C VAL A 915 19.61 -34.25 -41.54
N LEU A 916 19.60 -34.33 -40.21
CA LEU A 916 18.58 -35.05 -39.44
C LEU A 916 17.47 -34.07 -39.08
N GLU A 917 16.22 -34.42 -39.39
CA GLU A 917 15.04 -33.66 -38.99
C GLU A 917 14.35 -34.43 -37.88
N LEU A 918 14.09 -33.76 -36.77
CA LEU A 918 13.42 -34.27 -35.59
C LEU A 918 12.08 -33.54 -35.44
N ASP A 919 11.03 -34.24 -34.99
CA ASP A 919 9.78 -33.60 -34.56
C ASP A 919 9.93 -32.97 -33.15
N PRO A 920 8.91 -32.27 -32.63
CA PRO A 920 8.98 -31.60 -31.32
C PRO A 920 9.26 -32.52 -30.12
N THR A 921 9.00 -33.83 -30.27
CA THR A 921 9.28 -34.83 -29.23
C THR A 921 10.71 -35.37 -29.30
N GLY A 922 11.54 -34.82 -30.21
CA GLY A 922 12.90 -35.28 -30.48
C GLY A 922 12.98 -36.51 -31.38
N LYS A 923 11.86 -36.95 -31.98
CA LYS A 923 11.83 -38.15 -32.80
C LYS A 923 12.30 -37.85 -34.22
N PRO A 924 13.23 -38.63 -34.78
CA PRO A 924 13.69 -38.44 -36.15
C PRO A 924 12.61 -38.71 -37.18
N LEU A 925 12.25 -37.68 -37.96
CA LEU A 925 11.37 -37.73 -39.11
C LEU A 925 12.04 -38.39 -40.33
N ASN A 926 13.37 -38.43 -40.33
CA ASN A 926 14.20 -38.88 -41.46
C ASN A 926 14.77 -40.29 -41.29
N SER A 927 14.54 -40.96 -40.15
CA SER A 927 15.17 -42.26 -39.88
C SER A 927 14.38 -43.42 -40.48
N ASP A 928 15.07 -44.39 -41.10
CA ASP A 928 14.52 -45.67 -41.58
C ASP A 928 14.01 -46.61 -40.46
N THR A 929 13.86 -46.12 -39.23
CA THR A 929 13.32 -46.82 -38.05
C THR A 929 11.83 -46.57 -37.89
N ALA A 930 11.02 -47.63 -37.85
CA ALA A 930 9.59 -47.53 -37.65
C ALA A 930 9.26 -47.77 -36.17
N ILE A 931 8.99 -46.69 -35.44
CA ILE A 931 8.41 -46.73 -34.09
C ILE A 931 6.88 -46.76 -34.25
N LYS A 932 6.20 -47.77 -33.69
CA LYS A 932 4.74 -47.87 -33.65
C LYS A 932 4.29 -48.09 -32.22
N GLU A 933 3.43 -47.20 -31.75
CA GLU A 933 2.82 -47.26 -30.43
C GLU A 933 1.30 -47.38 -30.53
N THR A 934 0.71 -48.14 -29.62
CA THR A 934 -0.71 -48.33 -29.40
C THR A 934 -0.99 -48.31 -27.90
N ASP A 935 -2.27 -48.19 -27.50
CA ASP A 935 -2.71 -48.22 -26.09
C ASP A 935 -2.16 -49.43 -25.32
N SER A 936 -1.93 -50.56 -26.00
CA SER A 936 -1.45 -51.81 -25.41
C SER A 936 0.01 -52.14 -25.67
N THR A 937 0.65 -51.54 -26.69
CA THR A 937 2.00 -51.95 -27.12
C THR A 937 2.86 -50.82 -27.66
N LEU A 938 4.16 -50.84 -27.35
CA LEU A 938 5.19 -50.00 -27.99
C LEU A 938 6.14 -50.92 -28.76
N SER A 939 6.35 -50.66 -30.05
CA SER A 939 7.23 -51.46 -30.89
C SER A 939 8.22 -50.60 -31.68
N ILE A 940 9.47 -51.05 -31.72
CA ILE A 940 10.57 -50.42 -32.45
C ILE A 940 11.10 -51.44 -33.46
N ASP A 941 10.89 -51.16 -34.74
CA ASP A 941 11.35 -51.98 -35.87
C ASP A 941 12.56 -51.31 -36.55
N TRP A 942 13.69 -52.02 -36.61
CA TRP A 942 14.85 -51.64 -37.42
C TRP A 942 14.79 -52.36 -38.77
N GLU A 943 14.61 -51.65 -39.89
CA GLU A 943 14.62 -52.27 -41.22
C GLU A 943 16.03 -52.82 -41.57
N ALA A 944 16.05 -54.07 -42.07
CA ALA A 944 17.22 -54.94 -42.19
C ALA A 944 18.32 -54.53 -43.21
N ASN A 945 18.39 -53.28 -43.66
CA ASN A 945 19.23 -52.89 -44.80
C ASN A 945 20.60 -52.28 -44.45
N SER A 946 20.94 -52.06 -43.17
CA SER A 946 22.18 -51.37 -42.78
C SER A 946 22.94 -51.97 -41.59
N ILE A 947 22.50 -53.08 -41.01
CA ILE A 947 23.13 -53.67 -39.80
C ILE A 947 23.53 -55.13 -40.07
N SER A 948 24.76 -55.50 -39.71
CA SER A 948 25.28 -56.89 -39.79
C SER A 948 25.57 -57.46 -38.40
N GLY A 949 25.13 -58.69 -38.10
CA GLY A 949 25.38 -59.42 -36.86
C GLY A 949 24.13 -59.68 -36.00
N ASN A 950 24.31 -60.15 -34.76
CA ASN A 950 23.25 -60.43 -33.76
C ASN A 950 22.57 -59.18 -33.18
N ALA A 951 22.44 -58.12 -33.98
CA ALA A 951 21.76 -56.91 -33.57
C ALA A 951 20.25 -57.18 -33.36
N VAL A 952 19.68 -56.47 -32.39
CA VAL A 952 18.24 -56.47 -32.13
C VAL A 952 17.54 -55.81 -33.31
N GLY A 953 16.58 -56.51 -33.90
CA GLY A 953 15.82 -56.07 -35.07
C GLY A 953 14.44 -55.55 -34.76
N ASN A 954 13.87 -56.04 -33.66
CA ASN A 954 12.60 -55.59 -33.15
C ASN A 954 12.61 -55.67 -31.62
N VAL A 955 12.07 -54.64 -30.99
CA VAL A 955 11.74 -54.61 -29.56
C VAL A 955 10.26 -54.28 -29.45
N GLU A 956 9.55 -55.01 -28.60
CA GLU A 956 8.13 -54.80 -28.32
C GLU A 956 7.91 -54.82 -26.81
N TRP A 957 7.29 -53.77 -26.28
CA TRP A 957 6.80 -53.70 -24.92
C TRP A 957 5.28 -53.85 -24.93
N ASP A 958 4.77 -54.83 -24.18
CA ASP A 958 3.35 -55.00 -23.89
C ASP A 958 3.05 -54.32 -22.55
N LYS A 959 2.25 -53.25 -22.61
CA LYS A 959 1.89 -52.40 -21.46
C LYS A 959 0.87 -53.06 -20.54
N GLU A 960 0.04 -53.98 -21.05
CA GLU A 960 -0.96 -54.67 -20.24
C GLU A 960 -0.32 -55.77 -19.38
N THR A 961 0.75 -56.39 -19.88
CA THR A 961 1.41 -57.50 -19.20
C THR A 961 2.78 -57.15 -18.61
N ASN A 962 3.22 -55.89 -18.71
CA ASN A 962 4.56 -55.43 -18.29
C ASN A 962 5.70 -56.30 -18.83
N THR A 963 5.57 -56.75 -20.09
CA THR A 963 6.56 -57.63 -20.71
C THR A 963 7.31 -56.93 -21.83
N LEU A 964 8.65 -56.92 -21.71
CA LEU A 964 9.55 -56.46 -22.76
C LEU A 964 10.08 -57.65 -23.55
N SER A 965 9.84 -57.66 -24.85
CA SER A 965 10.28 -58.69 -25.79
C SER A 965 11.26 -58.12 -26.80
N SER A 966 12.30 -58.88 -27.15
CA SER A 966 13.22 -58.50 -28.23
C SER A 966 13.60 -59.68 -29.11
N TRP A 967 13.82 -59.38 -30.39
CA TRP A 967 14.20 -60.35 -31.41
C TRP A 967 15.44 -59.88 -32.18
N THR A 968 16.39 -60.78 -32.39
CA THR A 968 17.60 -60.50 -33.19
C THR A 968 17.37 -60.76 -34.68
N LEU A 969 17.99 -59.95 -35.55
CA LEU A 969 17.79 -59.99 -37.01
C LEU A 969 18.29 -61.28 -37.70
N GLU A 970 19.34 -61.91 -37.17
CA GLU A 970 20.05 -63.00 -37.86
C GLU A 970 19.76 -64.39 -37.25
N ASP A 971 19.69 -64.49 -35.92
CA ASP A 971 19.52 -65.75 -35.18
C ASP A 971 18.08 -65.98 -34.69
N ASN A 972 17.20 -64.96 -34.78
CA ASN A 972 15.81 -65.00 -34.30
C ASN A 972 15.71 -65.39 -32.81
N THR A 973 16.76 -65.10 -32.05
CA THR A 973 16.88 -65.34 -30.61
C THR A 973 15.83 -64.50 -29.90
N PHE A 974 15.02 -65.14 -29.06
CA PHE A 974 13.96 -64.46 -28.32
C PHE A 974 14.42 -64.18 -26.90
N ARG A 975 14.30 -62.93 -26.49
CA ARG A 975 14.46 -62.53 -25.08
C ARG A 975 13.16 -61.92 -24.60
N LYS A 976 12.69 -62.39 -23.45
CA LYS A 976 11.52 -61.87 -22.74
C LYS A 976 11.95 -61.45 -21.35
N LEU A 977 11.52 -60.29 -20.92
CA LEU A 977 11.67 -59.79 -19.56
C LEU A 977 10.26 -59.55 -19.02
N ASP A 978 9.90 -60.26 -17.97
CA ASP A 978 8.70 -60.03 -17.18
C ASP A 978 9.10 -59.25 -15.91
N ILE A 979 8.37 -58.19 -15.61
CA ILE A 979 8.51 -57.41 -14.37
C ILE A 979 7.29 -57.73 -13.50
N ASP A 980 7.51 -58.40 -12.37
CA ASP A 980 6.46 -58.71 -11.39
C ASP A 980 6.15 -57.46 -10.53
N ASP A 981 4.93 -57.35 -9.99
CA ASP A 981 4.45 -56.20 -9.17
C ASP A 981 5.28 -55.94 -7.89
N ASP A 982 6.18 -56.85 -7.52
CA ASP A 982 7.10 -56.76 -6.37
C ASP A 982 8.52 -56.31 -6.75
N GLY A 983 8.73 -55.85 -7.99
CA GLY A 983 10.03 -55.43 -8.51
C GLY A 983 10.96 -56.59 -8.89
N SER A 984 10.49 -57.84 -8.81
CA SER A 984 11.29 -58.99 -9.24
C SER A 984 11.29 -59.13 -10.77
N LEU A 985 12.48 -59.37 -11.33
CA LEU A 985 12.71 -59.45 -12.78
C LEU A 985 12.84 -60.91 -13.18
N THR A 986 11.99 -61.37 -14.10
CA THR A 986 12.10 -62.70 -14.69
C THR A 986 12.54 -62.56 -16.15
N VAL A 987 13.80 -62.91 -16.43
CA VAL A 987 14.38 -62.89 -17.78
C VAL A 987 14.31 -64.29 -18.38
N GLU A 988 13.62 -64.46 -19.50
CA GLU A 988 13.66 -65.66 -20.33
C GLU A 988 14.51 -65.41 -21.58
N VAL A 989 15.59 -66.19 -21.75
CA VAL A 989 16.43 -66.18 -22.95
C VAL A 989 16.38 -67.55 -23.59
N ASP A 990 15.80 -67.67 -24.78
CA ASP A 990 15.71 -68.93 -25.54
C ASP A 990 15.17 -70.14 -24.73
N GLY A 991 14.27 -69.89 -23.77
CA GLY A 991 13.63 -70.91 -22.92
C GLY A 991 14.35 -71.21 -21.60
N GLU A 992 15.45 -70.52 -21.28
CA GLU A 992 16.07 -70.51 -19.95
C GLU A 992 15.60 -69.29 -19.15
N THR A 993 15.12 -69.51 -17.93
CA THR A 993 14.55 -68.48 -17.05
C THR A 993 15.52 -68.11 -15.94
N PHE A 994 15.81 -66.82 -15.81
CA PHE A 994 16.58 -66.22 -14.72
C PHE A 994 15.62 -65.35 -13.89
N LYS A 995 15.56 -65.54 -12.58
CA LYS A 995 14.78 -64.67 -11.70
C LYS A 995 15.71 -63.87 -10.79
N TYR A 996 15.55 -62.56 -10.82
CA TYR A 996 16.17 -61.61 -9.91
C TYR A 996 15.11 -61.11 -8.93
N ASP A 997 15.44 -61.18 -7.65
CA ASP A 997 14.64 -60.65 -6.55
C ASP A 997 15.49 -59.57 -5.87
N PRO A 998 14.99 -58.32 -5.73
CA PRO A 998 15.78 -57.22 -5.18
C PRO A 998 16.21 -57.44 -3.71
N ALA A 999 15.49 -58.26 -2.94
CA ALA A 999 15.83 -58.57 -1.55
C ALA A 999 16.80 -59.75 -1.41
N THR A 1000 16.86 -60.67 -2.40
CA THR A 1000 17.63 -61.92 -2.28
C THR A 1000 18.62 -62.20 -3.41
N GLY A 1001 18.70 -61.31 -4.40
CA GLY A 1001 19.61 -61.40 -5.54
C GLY A 1001 19.16 -62.40 -6.62
N VAL A 1002 20.07 -62.68 -7.57
CA VAL A 1002 19.80 -63.60 -8.70
C VAL A 1002 19.91 -65.05 -8.24
N THR A 1003 18.81 -65.81 -8.28
CA THR A 1003 18.91 -67.27 -8.04
C THR A 1003 19.31 -67.99 -9.34
N GLY A 1004 20.53 -68.52 -9.39
CA GLY A 1004 20.89 -69.41 -10.50
C GLY A 1004 22.35 -69.87 -10.68
N VAL A 1005 23.39 -69.14 -10.29
CA VAL A 1005 24.77 -69.54 -10.67
C VAL A 1005 25.84 -69.11 -9.62
N ASN A 1006 26.35 -70.11 -8.87
CA ASN A 1006 27.54 -70.16 -8.00
C ASN A 1006 27.36 -69.86 -6.50
N ASP A 1007 27.86 -70.78 -5.66
CA ASP A 1007 27.94 -70.62 -4.20
C ASP A 1007 29.30 -70.00 -3.84
N ILE A 1008 29.30 -68.81 -3.27
CA ILE A 1008 30.50 -68.14 -2.73
C ILE A 1008 30.41 -68.17 -1.21
N PHE A 1009 31.46 -68.67 -0.54
CA PHE A 1009 31.54 -68.57 0.92
C PHE A 1009 32.99 -68.45 1.40
N TYR A 1010 33.13 -67.93 2.61
CA TYR A 1010 34.41 -67.61 3.25
C TYR A 1010 34.71 -68.62 4.35
N GLU A 1011 35.87 -69.27 4.28
CA GLU A 1011 36.30 -70.23 5.31
C GLU A 1011 37.78 -69.99 5.64
N LEU A 1012 38.09 -69.79 6.93
CA LEU A 1012 39.47 -69.65 7.44
C LEU A 1012 40.33 -68.57 6.73
N GLY A 1013 39.72 -67.46 6.31
CA GLY A 1013 40.42 -66.33 5.65
C GLY A 1013 40.55 -66.48 4.13
N GLU A 1014 40.13 -67.59 3.54
CA GLU A 1014 40.15 -67.81 2.10
C GLU A 1014 38.76 -67.58 1.48
N THR A 1015 38.73 -67.05 0.25
CA THR A 1015 37.49 -66.92 -0.53
C THR A 1015 37.33 -68.14 -1.42
N ILE A 1016 36.23 -68.89 -1.28
CA ILE A 1016 35.96 -70.09 -2.06
C ILE A 1016 34.75 -69.85 -2.97
N ILE A 1017 34.94 -70.09 -4.26
CA ILE A 1017 33.93 -69.95 -5.30
C ILE A 1017 33.66 -71.34 -5.88
N ASN A 1018 32.48 -71.90 -5.61
CA ASN A 1018 32.05 -73.15 -6.22
C ASN A 1018 31.19 -72.85 -7.44
N THR A 1019 31.65 -73.30 -8.61
CA THR A 1019 30.85 -73.17 -9.82
C THR A 1019 29.78 -74.25 -9.87
N SER A 1020 28.65 -73.99 -10.55
CA SER A 1020 27.60 -75.01 -10.78
C SER A 1020 28.06 -76.19 -11.65
N GLY A 1021 29.31 -76.18 -12.16
CA GLY A 1021 29.99 -77.25 -12.90
C GLY A 1021 31.07 -78.00 -12.09
N ALA A 1022 31.97 -78.71 -12.77
CA ALA A 1022 33.03 -79.53 -12.14
C ALA A 1022 34.29 -78.73 -11.73
N GLY A 1023 34.12 -77.45 -11.40
CA GLY A 1023 35.24 -76.57 -11.07
C GLY A 1023 35.00 -75.67 -9.86
N SER A 1024 36.08 -75.26 -9.22
CA SER A 1024 36.13 -74.38 -8.07
C SER A 1024 37.29 -73.40 -8.21
N ALA A 1025 37.15 -72.20 -7.65
CA ALA A 1025 38.24 -71.25 -7.53
C ALA A 1025 38.45 -70.84 -6.06
N THR A 1026 39.69 -70.59 -5.68
CA THR A 1026 40.08 -70.19 -4.33
C THR A 1026 41.05 -69.02 -4.37
N ILE A 1027 40.80 -68.01 -3.53
CA ILE A 1027 41.65 -66.83 -3.34
C ILE A 1027 42.23 -66.86 -1.94
N SER A 1028 43.55 -66.70 -1.81
CA SER A 1028 44.22 -66.65 -0.50
C SER A 1028 43.88 -65.37 0.28
N GLU A 1029 43.99 -65.44 1.60
CA GLU A 1029 43.70 -64.33 2.54
C GLU A 1029 44.48 -63.04 2.24
N ASP A 1030 45.70 -63.17 1.70
CA ASP A 1030 46.54 -62.03 1.32
C ASP A 1030 46.29 -61.50 -0.10
N GLY A 1031 45.34 -62.09 -0.83
CA GLY A 1031 45.01 -61.74 -2.22
C GLY A 1031 46.12 -62.02 -3.24
N MET A 1032 47.25 -62.61 -2.82
CA MET A 1032 48.42 -62.79 -3.68
C MET A 1032 48.45 -64.14 -4.40
N THR A 1033 47.57 -65.08 -4.05
CA THR A 1033 47.46 -66.39 -4.71
C THR A 1033 46.03 -66.66 -5.17
N PHE A 1034 45.88 -67.00 -6.44
CA PHE A 1034 44.62 -67.38 -7.06
C PHE A 1034 44.73 -68.78 -7.65
N THR A 1035 43.85 -69.70 -7.24
CA THR A 1035 43.84 -71.08 -7.70
C THR A 1035 42.51 -71.41 -8.36
N VAL A 1036 42.55 -72.02 -9.54
CA VAL A 1036 41.39 -72.53 -10.26
C VAL A 1036 41.55 -74.01 -10.52
N ASP A 1037 40.58 -74.79 -10.08
CA ASP A 1037 40.47 -76.22 -10.34
C ASP A 1037 39.28 -76.47 -11.26
N TYR A 1038 39.51 -77.18 -12.37
CA TYR A 1038 38.44 -77.57 -13.29
C TYR A 1038 38.72 -78.95 -13.87
N ASP A 1039 37.83 -79.92 -13.61
CA ASP A 1039 37.89 -81.29 -14.14
C ASP A 1039 39.27 -81.98 -13.95
N GLY A 1040 39.90 -81.78 -12.78
CA GLY A 1040 41.17 -82.39 -12.40
C GLY A 1040 42.44 -81.71 -12.93
N VAL A 1041 42.32 -80.52 -13.53
CA VAL A 1041 43.43 -79.64 -13.88
C VAL A 1041 43.43 -78.43 -12.95
N SER A 1042 44.56 -78.20 -12.27
CA SER A 1042 44.76 -77.06 -11.35
C SER A 1042 45.67 -76.02 -11.99
N ALA A 1043 45.24 -74.76 -11.96
CA ALA A 1043 46.06 -73.60 -12.33
C ALA A 1043 46.20 -72.67 -11.11
N THR A 1044 47.43 -72.34 -10.71
CA THR A 1044 47.73 -71.46 -9.58
C THR A 1044 48.55 -70.27 -10.04
N ALA A 1045 48.03 -69.06 -9.87
CA ALA A 1045 48.73 -67.81 -10.10
C ALA A 1045 49.20 -67.22 -8.76
N VAL A 1046 50.47 -66.85 -8.67
CA VAL A 1046 51.10 -66.21 -7.51
C VAL A 1046 51.72 -64.89 -7.93
N THR A 1047 51.31 -63.82 -7.26
CA THR A 1047 51.77 -62.47 -7.50
C THR A 1047 53.06 -62.20 -6.73
N GLY A 1048 54.13 -61.81 -7.44
CA GLY A 1048 55.45 -61.50 -6.87
C GLY A 1048 55.86 -60.05 -7.11
N ALA A 1049 56.97 -59.60 -6.50
CA ALA A 1049 57.43 -58.21 -6.55
C ALA A 1049 57.89 -57.72 -7.94
N THR A 1050 58.04 -58.61 -8.92
CA THR A 1050 58.54 -58.28 -10.28
C THR A 1050 57.67 -58.84 -11.40
N GLY A 1051 56.51 -59.43 -11.07
CA GLY A 1051 55.61 -60.07 -12.02
C GLY A 1051 54.68 -61.11 -11.38
N VAL A 1052 53.84 -61.73 -12.20
CA VAL A 1052 52.95 -62.85 -11.84
C VAL A 1052 53.52 -64.17 -12.35
N THR A 1053 53.58 -65.17 -11.48
CA THR A 1053 53.96 -66.54 -11.85
C THR A 1053 52.72 -67.41 -11.89
N VAL A 1054 52.44 -68.03 -13.03
CA VAL A 1054 51.28 -68.92 -13.22
C VAL A 1054 51.78 -70.35 -13.43
N GLU A 1055 51.39 -71.26 -12.56
CA GLU A 1055 51.63 -72.70 -12.67
C GLU A 1055 50.36 -73.37 -13.21
N ILE A 1056 50.45 -74.09 -14.33
CA ILE A 1056 49.35 -74.87 -14.90
C ILE A 1056 49.83 -76.31 -15.06
N ASP A 1057 49.23 -77.25 -14.32
CA ASP A 1057 49.57 -78.69 -14.34
C ASP A 1057 51.08 -78.97 -14.23
N GLY A 1058 51.78 -78.23 -13.35
CA GLY A 1058 53.22 -78.38 -13.08
C GLY A 1058 54.17 -77.70 -14.07
N GLU A 1059 53.66 -76.99 -15.08
CA GLU A 1059 54.47 -76.08 -15.91
C GLU A 1059 54.33 -74.63 -15.44
N ILE A 1060 55.47 -73.96 -15.28
CA ILE A 1060 55.57 -72.60 -14.73
C ILE A 1060 55.75 -71.59 -15.86
N TYR A 1061 54.89 -70.58 -15.86
CA TYR A 1061 54.90 -69.43 -16.76
C TYR A 1061 55.14 -68.16 -15.93
N GLU A 1062 56.21 -67.42 -16.24
CA GLU A 1062 56.53 -66.16 -15.56
C GLU A 1062 56.17 -64.97 -16.46
N PHE A 1063 55.36 -64.06 -15.92
CA PHE A 1063 54.95 -62.82 -16.57
C PHE A 1063 55.48 -61.66 -15.75
N SER A 1064 56.47 -60.93 -16.24
CA SER A 1064 56.92 -59.69 -15.59
C SER A 1064 55.86 -58.59 -15.75
N TYR A 1065 55.73 -57.70 -14.75
CA TYR A 1065 54.94 -56.48 -14.89
C TYR A 1065 55.43 -55.58 -16.03
#